data_AF-A0A9E2QRH7-F1
#
_entry.id   AF-A0A9E2QRH7-F1
#
_cell.length_a   1.000
_cell.length_b   1.000
_cell.length_c   1.000
_cell.angle_alpha   90.00
_cell.angle_beta   90.00
_cell.angle_gamma   90.00
#
_symmetry.space_group_name_H-M   'P 1'
#
loop_
_entity.id
_entity.type
_entity.pdbx_description
1 polymer ?
#
loop_
_entity_poly.entity_id
_entity_poly.type
_entity_poly.pdbx_seq_one_letter_code
_entity_poly.pdbx_strand_id
1 'polypeptide(L)'
;MINPTTFADYLRNAISRHTTKTILLTAIALMTINSLSFAQNVPSYVPTNGLVGWWPFNGNANDESGNGNNAVLQGNASFATDRYSVANSSYLGDLTSGADITAQNNFPFGNSERTISLWFQNSMPYPGGNRQLFSYGDNNSGGRFGLYLDGAFIGVEHVNGARRCTYTPDGNWHNITVTYPSSGMGTNDILLYFDGLLQSSSNLNPVSSLNTANSDIHWIGTLGFSPGWLYAFSGKIDDIAIYNRALTQQEITALYNANNCTGIGAEIAVTQPTCGLPNGSAISAGTGGSGSYSYLWSNGATTAAVSNLSAGVYSLTVTDELACTASSSINVNNSICPKLNTQSTVNNITQNSASISWPAVSCANKYRVVVKNISTGTQTTSLVSAPNTTLNLSGLQANTTYQVRIRTQCSQNGSVVSQLSPIKSFTTLNSQGIQCLPPANVSTSGITASAAQINWTPATGALQYNLRYRIVGTGTWSNVVISSGSVSTIIIQNLIAPATYEFQLRSKCNNNPDEFSPYSSLFTFNTGSSGITTHTCGAPNIHNAQRTYGTLTDQQGNVYKTVAIGSQVWMAENLVTGIYRNGDPIANLTTGQDWVATNDGAWLYVNNDSANYHCPLGKIYNWYAVNDARNLCPSGWHMPSDGEWTTLSNFLGGEPVAGGKLKTALGFPAWDPGNVEGTNESGFSALGGGYRNGTNGSFFAWGSQGYWWSATSFETSNNAWSRSMTWNTGTLFRSNNNKRDGYSVRCVRDLPANGRMEEASELYDVQLFPNPANNSINLVIRSSVASQTTIRITDLLGRVMRHETEELTTGTTTITYNISDLASGVYLVIVGKGTEQRAYKLIKE
;
A
#
# COMPACT_ATOMS: atom_id res chain seq x y z
N MET A 1 -4.11 -45.63 -23.01
CA MET A 1 -4.42 -46.96 -22.44
C MET A 1 -3.15 -47.78 -22.43
N ILE A 2 -2.60 -48.06 -21.25
CA ILE A 2 -1.44 -48.95 -21.07
C ILE A 2 -1.93 -50.17 -20.27
N ASN A 3 -1.51 -51.35 -20.70
CA ASN A 3 -1.97 -52.66 -20.24
C ASN A 3 -1.60 -52.90 -18.75
N PRO A 4 -2.52 -53.35 -17.87
CA PRO A 4 -2.28 -53.54 -16.43
C PRO A 4 -1.16 -54.51 -16.05
N THR A 5 -0.73 -55.37 -16.98
CA THR A 5 0.27 -56.40 -16.73
C THR A 5 1.71 -55.87 -16.68
N THR A 6 2.02 -54.80 -17.42
CA THR A 6 3.39 -54.24 -17.46
C THR A 6 3.74 -53.35 -16.26
N PHE A 7 2.75 -52.87 -15.49
CA PHE A 7 2.98 -52.05 -14.28
C PHE A 7 3.34 -52.91 -13.04
N ALA A 8 2.79 -54.13 -12.96
CA ALA A 8 3.07 -55.07 -11.87
C ALA A 8 4.52 -55.58 -11.88
N ASP A 9 5.14 -55.73 -13.05
CA ASP A 9 6.53 -56.19 -13.18
C ASP A 9 7.56 -55.11 -12.86
N TYR A 10 7.20 -53.84 -13.03
CA TYR A 10 8.02 -52.71 -12.61
C TYR A 10 8.08 -52.58 -11.07
N LEU A 11 6.94 -52.81 -10.40
CA LEU A 11 6.84 -52.83 -8.93
C LEU A 11 7.57 -54.03 -8.30
N ARG A 12 7.53 -55.21 -8.92
CA ARG A 12 8.25 -56.40 -8.41
C ARG A 12 9.76 -56.23 -8.36
N ASN A 13 10.36 -55.55 -9.34
CA ASN A 13 11.81 -55.32 -9.36
C ASN A 13 12.28 -54.26 -8.33
N ALA A 14 11.42 -53.30 -7.97
CA ALA A 14 11.72 -52.30 -6.95
C ALA A 14 11.72 -52.86 -5.51
N ILE A 15 11.01 -53.99 -5.27
CA ILE A 15 10.81 -54.58 -3.94
C ILE A 15 12.03 -55.38 -3.42
N SER A 16 13.02 -55.70 -4.26
CA SER A 16 14.17 -56.55 -3.82
C SER A 16 15.28 -55.83 -3.04
N ARG A 17 15.18 -54.51 -2.76
CA ARG A 17 16.35 -53.72 -2.29
C ARG A 17 16.25 -52.94 -0.98
N HIS A 18 15.22 -53.07 -0.14
CA HIS A 18 15.20 -52.33 1.13
C HIS A 18 14.79 -53.12 2.38
N THR A 19 15.55 -52.86 3.45
CA THR A 19 15.65 -53.54 4.74
C THR A 19 14.42 -53.42 5.65
N THR A 20 14.19 -54.49 6.40
CA THR A 20 13.02 -54.97 7.14
C THR A 20 12.58 -54.18 8.39
N LYS A 21 12.66 -52.84 8.41
CA LYS A 21 12.14 -52.03 9.56
C LYS A 21 11.02 -51.04 9.22
N THR A 22 10.87 -50.64 7.95
CA THR A 22 9.79 -49.72 7.53
C THR A 22 8.45 -50.43 7.28
N ILE A 23 8.49 -51.76 7.06
CA ILE A 23 7.32 -52.56 6.67
C ILE A 23 6.40 -52.87 7.86
N LEU A 24 6.91 -52.97 9.09
CA LEU A 24 6.06 -53.29 10.25
C LEU A 24 5.21 -52.08 10.71
N LEU A 25 5.74 -50.85 10.60
CA LEU A 25 4.95 -49.64 10.90
C LEU A 25 3.93 -49.32 9.80
N THR A 26 4.23 -49.61 8.53
CA THR A 26 3.27 -49.42 7.44
C THR A 26 2.21 -50.52 7.40
N ALA A 27 2.52 -51.76 7.80
CA ALA A 27 1.52 -52.83 7.90
C ALA A 27 0.56 -52.66 9.08
N ILE A 28 1.02 -52.12 10.23
CA ILE A 28 0.14 -51.78 11.35
C ILE A 28 -0.74 -50.57 11.00
N ALA A 29 -0.20 -49.59 10.27
CA ALA A 29 -0.99 -48.47 9.75
C ALA A 29 -2.01 -48.90 8.67
N LEU A 30 -1.72 -49.92 7.85
CA LEU A 30 -2.66 -50.42 6.84
C LEU A 30 -3.69 -51.43 7.37
N MET A 31 -3.43 -52.13 8.48
CA MET A 31 -4.38 -53.08 9.06
C MET A 31 -5.40 -52.44 10.03
N THR A 32 -5.24 -51.17 10.41
CA THR A 32 -6.25 -50.40 11.17
C THR A 32 -7.20 -49.56 10.32
N ILE A 33 -7.11 -49.63 8.99
CA ILE A 33 -7.91 -48.76 8.08
C ILE A 33 -9.14 -49.47 7.51
N ASN A 34 -9.33 -50.78 7.70
CA ASN A 34 -10.46 -51.53 7.12
C ASN A 34 -11.62 -51.84 8.08
N SER A 35 -11.79 -51.06 9.15
CA SER A 35 -12.98 -51.17 10.01
C SER A 35 -13.50 -49.83 10.55
N LEU A 36 -13.24 -48.71 9.85
CA LEU A 36 -13.90 -47.44 10.11
C LEU A 36 -14.93 -47.20 9.01
N SER A 37 -16.19 -47.44 9.37
CA SER A 37 -17.36 -47.01 8.60
C SER A 37 -17.29 -45.52 8.28
N PHE A 38 -17.76 -45.14 7.08
CA PHE A 38 -17.83 -43.80 6.51
C PHE A 38 -18.60 -42.77 7.37
N ALA A 39 -17.98 -42.25 8.43
CA ALA A 39 -18.54 -41.20 9.28
C ALA A 39 -17.59 -39.99 9.40
N GLN A 40 -16.97 -39.56 8.29
CA GLN A 40 -15.96 -38.48 8.32
C GLN A 40 -16.44 -37.07 7.97
N ASN A 41 -17.71 -36.83 7.66
CA ASN A 41 -18.17 -35.49 7.27
C ASN A 41 -19.16 -34.82 8.23
N VAL A 42 -19.59 -35.47 9.32
CA VAL A 42 -20.51 -34.88 10.29
C VAL A 42 -19.76 -33.99 11.29
N PRO A 43 -20.05 -32.67 11.37
CA PRO A 43 -19.42 -31.77 12.34
C PRO A 43 -19.67 -32.23 13.77
N SER A 44 -18.69 -31.99 14.66
CA SER A 44 -18.76 -32.45 16.07
C SER A 44 -19.93 -31.87 16.87
N TYR A 45 -20.50 -30.75 16.42
CA TYR A 45 -21.68 -30.14 17.05
C TYR A 45 -23.00 -30.82 16.67
N VAL A 46 -23.02 -31.63 15.61
CA VAL A 46 -24.18 -32.44 15.24
C VAL A 46 -24.11 -33.73 16.05
N PRO A 47 -25.03 -34.00 16.99
CA PRO A 47 -25.02 -35.25 17.73
C PRO A 47 -25.08 -36.43 16.77
N THR A 48 -24.13 -37.36 16.85
CA THR A 48 -24.14 -38.55 15.98
C THR A 48 -24.95 -39.69 16.58
N ASN A 49 -25.12 -39.71 17.91
CA ASN A 49 -25.95 -40.70 18.59
C ASN A 49 -27.42 -40.54 18.16
N GLY A 50 -27.99 -41.60 17.59
CA GLY A 50 -29.36 -41.63 17.11
C GLY A 50 -29.62 -40.82 15.84
N LEU A 51 -28.59 -40.31 15.16
CA LEU A 51 -28.71 -39.59 13.89
C LEU A 51 -29.09 -40.58 12.77
N VAL A 52 -30.20 -40.30 12.10
CA VAL A 52 -30.79 -41.14 11.04
C VAL A 52 -30.50 -40.58 9.66
N GLY A 53 -30.48 -39.26 9.52
CA GLY A 53 -30.17 -38.57 8.27
C GLY A 53 -29.72 -37.15 8.53
N TRP A 54 -28.74 -36.69 7.74
CA TRP A 54 -28.25 -35.32 7.80
C TRP A 54 -27.95 -34.79 6.39
N TRP A 55 -28.65 -33.72 5.99
CA TRP A 55 -28.50 -33.09 4.68
C TRP A 55 -28.04 -31.64 4.87
N PRO A 56 -26.74 -31.36 4.71
CA PRO A 56 -26.19 -30.00 4.80
C PRO A 56 -26.23 -29.22 3.47
N PHE A 57 -26.73 -29.83 2.40
CA PHE A 57 -26.90 -29.21 1.08
C PHE A 57 -25.65 -28.52 0.47
N ASN A 58 -24.45 -28.99 0.82
CA ASN A 58 -23.16 -28.49 0.31
C ASN A 58 -22.87 -28.92 -1.14
N GLY A 59 -23.68 -28.43 -2.08
CA GLY A 59 -23.57 -28.66 -3.53
C GLY A 59 -24.20 -29.95 -4.02
N ASN A 60 -24.85 -30.71 -3.12
CA ASN A 60 -25.56 -31.95 -3.42
C ASN A 60 -26.70 -32.17 -2.40
N ALA A 61 -27.56 -33.18 -2.63
CA ALA A 61 -28.63 -33.57 -1.71
C ALA A 61 -28.35 -34.93 -1.03
N ASN A 62 -27.07 -35.24 -0.76
CA ASN A 62 -26.67 -36.49 -0.13
C ASN A 62 -26.91 -36.47 1.38
N ASP A 63 -27.15 -37.65 1.94
CA ASP A 63 -27.15 -37.88 3.37
C ASP A 63 -25.71 -38.08 3.84
N GLU A 64 -25.21 -37.10 4.58
CA GLU A 64 -23.85 -37.10 5.12
C GLU A 64 -23.77 -37.71 6.53
N SER A 65 -24.88 -38.22 7.07
CA SER A 65 -24.86 -38.96 8.35
C SER A 65 -24.14 -40.32 8.27
N GLY A 66 -23.92 -40.82 7.06
CA GLY A 66 -23.35 -42.14 6.80
C GLY A 66 -24.38 -43.28 6.75
N ASN A 67 -25.68 -42.97 6.88
CA ASN A 67 -26.77 -43.96 6.84
C ASN A 67 -27.31 -44.23 5.43
N GLY A 68 -26.81 -43.50 4.41
CA GLY A 68 -27.09 -43.77 3.00
C GLY A 68 -28.48 -43.32 2.53
N ASN A 69 -29.14 -42.43 3.28
CA ASN A 69 -30.45 -41.88 2.93
C ASN A 69 -30.33 -40.70 1.95
N ASN A 70 -29.49 -40.86 0.91
CA ASN A 70 -29.28 -39.83 -0.09
C ASN A 70 -30.60 -39.44 -0.74
N ALA A 71 -30.77 -38.15 -0.96
CA ALA A 71 -31.99 -37.62 -1.51
C ALA A 71 -31.77 -37.08 -2.92
N VAL A 72 -32.85 -37.05 -3.71
CA VAL A 72 -32.79 -36.66 -5.13
C VAL A 72 -33.60 -35.40 -5.33
N LEU A 73 -32.99 -34.40 -6.00
CA LEU A 73 -33.68 -33.20 -6.46
C LEU A 73 -34.67 -33.56 -7.58
N GLN A 74 -35.95 -33.24 -7.40
CA GLN A 74 -37.00 -33.37 -8.40
C GLN A 74 -37.52 -31.99 -8.83
N GLY A 75 -38.11 -31.88 -10.03
CA GLY A 75 -38.59 -30.60 -10.58
C GLY A 75 -37.47 -29.62 -10.97
N ASN A 76 -37.73 -28.30 -10.90
CA ASN A 76 -36.72 -27.25 -11.11
C ASN A 76 -35.98 -26.88 -9.80
N ALA A 77 -35.85 -27.82 -8.87
CA ALA A 77 -35.08 -27.68 -7.64
C ALA A 77 -33.65 -27.16 -7.92
N SER A 78 -33.19 -26.18 -7.14
CA SER A 78 -31.85 -25.60 -7.27
C SER A 78 -31.22 -25.31 -5.90
N PHE A 79 -29.89 -25.13 -5.89
CA PHE A 79 -29.17 -24.70 -4.70
C PHE A 79 -29.04 -23.17 -4.65
N ALA A 80 -28.98 -22.63 -3.44
CA ALA A 80 -28.78 -21.22 -3.18
C ALA A 80 -27.67 -20.99 -2.14
N THR A 81 -27.47 -19.72 -1.75
CA THR A 81 -26.57 -19.40 -0.64
C THR A 81 -27.17 -19.80 0.69
N ASP A 82 -26.37 -20.37 1.57
CA ASP A 82 -26.73 -20.65 2.96
C ASP A 82 -26.73 -19.38 3.84
N ARG A 83 -26.90 -19.59 5.14
CA ARG A 83 -26.84 -18.55 6.19
C ARG A 83 -25.46 -17.91 6.38
N TYR A 84 -24.40 -18.53 5.87
CA TYR A 84 -23.03 -18.02 5.88
C TYR A 84 -22.63 -17.37 4.55
N SER A 85 -23.60 -17.18 3.63
CA SER A 85 -23.38 -16.66 2.28
C SER A 85 -22.50 -17.55 1.40
N VAL A 86 -22.34 -18.83 1.73
CA VAL A 86 -21.64 -19.82 0.91
C VAL A 86 -22.56 -20.27 -0.21
N ALA A 87 -22.10 -20.16 -1.45
CA ALA A 87 -22.88 -20.52 -2.63
C ALA A 87 -23.16 -22.04 -2.70
N ASN A 88 -24.29 -22.40 -3.30
CA ASN A 88 -24.74 -23.79 -3.48
C ASN A 88 -24.77 -24.61 -2.17
N SER A 89 -25.04 -23.98 -1.03
CA SER A 89 -24.96 -24.61 0.29
C SER A 89 -26.32 -24.67 1.01
N SER A 90 -27.40 -24.33 0.30
CA SER A 90 -28.78 -24.53 0.79
C SER A 90 -29.71 -24.93 -0.35
N TYR A 91 -30.84 -25.53 -0.03
CA TYR A 91 -31.91 -25.81 -0.97
C TYR A 91 -32.79 -24.57 -1.20
N LEU A 92 -33.17 -24.27 -2.45
CA LEU A 92 -34.10 -23.19 -2.80
C LEU A 92 -35.45 -23.75 -3.30
N GLY A 93 -36.51 -23.48 -2.55
CA GLY A 93 -37.89 -23.74 -2.97
C GLY A 93 -38.47 -22.60 -3.83
N ASP A 94 -38.87 -22.92 -5.06
CA ASP A 94 -39.58 -22.02 -5.98
C ASP A 94 -41.03 -22.46 -6.19
N LEU A 95 -41.95 -21.49 -6.16
CA LEU A 95 -43.42 -21.65 -6.14
C LEU A 95 -44.01 -22.31 -7.39
N THR A 96 -43.22 -22.49 -8.45
CA THR A 96 -43.75 -22.80 -9.78
C THR A 96 -43.57 -24.26 -10.22
N SER A 97 -42.75 -25.07 -9.54
CA SER A 97 -42.19 -26.27 -10.19
C SER A 97 -42.33 -27.61 -9.44
N GLY A 98 -42.99 -27.67 -8.28
CA GLY A 98 -43.11 -28.93 -7.52
C GLY A 98 -41.73 -29.51 -7.16
N ALA A 99 -40.79 -28.62 -6.83
CA ALA A 99 -39.43 -28.98 -6.49
C ALA A 99 -39.42 -29.67 -5.12
N ASP A 100 -39.07 -30.96 -5.11
CA ASP A 100 -39.03 -31.81 -3.93
C ASP A 100 -37.68 -32.51 -3.83
N ILE A 101 -37.24 -32.74 -2.60
CA ILE A 101 -36.19 -33.70 -2.30
C ILE A 101 -36.86 -34.96 -1.76
N THR A 102 -36.66 -36.08 -2.46
CA THR A 102 -37.20 -37.40 -2.07
C THR A 102 -36.08 -38.30 -1.59
N ALA A 103 -36.20 -38.81 -0.36
CA ALA A 103 -35.35 -39.87 0.17
C ALA A 103 -36.15 -41.18 0.17
N GLN A 104 -35.82 -42.11 -0.74
CA GLN A 104 -36.48 -43.41 -0.85
C GLN A 104 -35.91 -44.37 0.20
N ASN A 105 -36.44 -44.40 1.43
CA ASN A 105 -36.30 -45.53 2.38
C ASN A 105 -37.15 -45.34 3.64
N ASN A 106 -37.53 -46.43 4.30
CA ASN A 106 -38.39 -46.45 5.50
C ASN A 106 -37.65 -45.91 6.75
N PHE A 107 -37.82 -44.63 7.07
CA PHE A 107 -37.48 -44.17 8.43
C PHE A 107 -38.46 -44.82 9.42
N PRO A 108 -38.01 -45.60 10.42
CA PRO A 108 -38.90 -46.31 11.33
C PRO A 108 -39.48 -45.35 12.38
N PHE A 109 -40.32 -44.40 11.97
CA PHE A 109 -41.00 -43.46 12.85
C PHE A 109 -42.28 -44.05 13.45
N GLY A 110 -42.20 -45.25 14.04
CA GLY A 110 -43.32 -45.80 14.82
C GLY A 110 -43.69 -44.91 16.02
N ASN A 111 -44.32 -45.46 17.06
CA ASN A 111 -44.61 -44.73 18.31
C ASN A 111 -43.34 -44.43 19.16
N SER A 112 -42.17 -44.34 18.53
CA SER A 112 -40.87 -44.19 19.16
C SER A 112 -40.45 -42.72 19.23
N GLU A 113 -39.48 -42.46 20.11
CA GLU A 113 -38.87 -41.15 20.26
C GLU A 113 -38.24 -40.67 18.96
N ARG A 114 -38.27 -39.35 18.72
CA ARG A 114 -37.70 -38.75 17.51
C ARG A 114 -37.48 -37.26 17.64
N THR A 115 -36.53 -36.74 16.87
CA THR A 115 -36.30 -35.30 16.71
C THR A 115 -36.09 -34.95 15.25
N ILE A 116 -36.66 -33.83 14.80
CA ILE A 116 -36.38 -33.23 13.50
C ILE A 116 -35.93 -31.80 13.73
N SER A 117 -34.81 -31.42 13.15
CA SER A 117 -34.28 -30.05 13.17
C SER A 117 -33.95 -29.62 11.75
N LEU A 118 -34.23 -28.36 11.40
CA LEU A 118 -33.80 -27.75 10.15
C LEU A 118 -33.68 -26.23 10.28
N TRP A 119 -32.91 -25.65 9.38
CA TRP A 119 -32.85 -24.21 9.16
C TRP A 119 -33.71 -23.83 7.95
N PHE A 120 -34.38 -22.68 8.04
CA PHE A 120 -35.16 -22.16 6.92
C PHE A 120 -35.10 -20.63 6.85
N GLN A 121 -35.23 -20.09 5.64
CA GLN A 121 -35.39 -18.67 5.35
C GLN A 121 -36.61 -18.48 4.46
N ASN A 122 -37.67 -17.87 4.99
CA ASN A 122 -38.88 -17.62 4.22
C ASN A 122 -38.75 -16.36 3.36
N SER A 123 -38.98 -16.47 2.05
CA SER A 123 -38.79 -15.36 1.10
C SER A 123 -40.07 -14.54 0.83
N MET A 124 -41.26 -14.97 1.29
CA MET A 124 -42.53 -14.26 1.03
C MET A 124 -43.54 -14.33 2.20
N PRO A 125 -44.07 -13.19 2.69
CA PRO A 125 -45.19 -13.17 3.63
C PRO A 125 -46.53 -13.36 2.88
N TYR A 126 -47.03 -14.59 2.77
CA TYR A 126 -48.35 -14.85 2.18
C TYR A 126 -49.47 -14.85 3.22
N PRO A 127 -50.65 -14.27 2.91
CA PRO A 127 -51.82 -14.36 3.77
C PRO A 127 -52.57 -15.68 3.52
N GLY A 128 -52.14 -16.75 4.19
CA GLY A 128 -52.94 -17.95 4.43
C GLY A 128 -52.57 -19.22 3.63
N GLY A 129 -52.72 -20.36 4.31
CA GLY A 129 -52.65 -21.73 3.78
C GLY A 129 -51.38 -22.46 4.21
N ASN A 130 -51.50 -23.74 4.56
CA ASN A 130 -50.38 -24.56 5.03
C ASN A 130 -49.32 -24.78 3.94
N ARG A 131 -48.05 -24.55 4.27
CA ARG A 131 -46.86 -24.81 3.44
C ARG A 131 -45.94 -25.76 4.18
N GLN A 132 -45.56 -26.88 3.58
CA GLN A 132 -44.72 -27.87 4.24
C GLN A 132 -43.23 -27.56 4.05
N LEU A 133 -42.49 -27.44 5.14
CA LEU A 133 -41.02 -27.41 5.14
C LEU A 133 -40.46 -28.84 5.04
N PHE A 134 -41.14 -29.78 5.69
CA PHE A 134 -40.81 -31.21 5.73
C PHE A 134 -42.10 -32.01 5.92
N SER A 135 -42.28 -33.13 5.22
CA SER A 135 -43.45 -34.00 5.42
C SER A 135 -43.18 -35.50 5.25
N TYR A 136 -44.02 -36.29 5.91
CA TYR A 136 -43.99 -37.75 6.03
C TYR A 136 -45.41 -38.34 5.89
N GLY A 137 -45.68 -39.23 4.92
CA GLY A 137 -46.99 -39.91 4.74
C GLY A 137 -47.27 -40.55 3.36
N ASP A 138 -48.43 -41.22 3.17
CA ASP A 138 -48.85 -41.82 1.87
C ASP A 138 -49.53 -40.85 0.87
N ASN A 139 -49.43 -41.20 -0.43
CA ASN A 139 -49.89 -40.39 -1.58
C ASN A 139 -51.42 -40.18 -1.67
N ASN A 140 -52.24 -40.99 -0.97
CA ASN A 140 -53.70 -40.94 -1.10
C ASN A 140 -54.37 -40.22 0.08
N SER A 141 -53.63 -39.92 1.15
CA SER A 141 -54.18 -39.27 2.35
C SER A 141 -53.71 -37.83 2.54
N GLY A 142 -52.69 -37.37 1.81
CA GLY A 142 -51.94 -36.16 2.18
C GLY A 142 -51.09 -36.36 3.44
N GLY A 143 -49.90 -35.76 3.49
CA GLY A 143 -48.82 -36.13 4.42
C GLY A 143 -49.24 -36.20 5.89
N ARG A 144 -49.20 -37.39 6.51
CA ARG A 144 -49.74 -37.61 7.87
C ARG A 144 -49.03 -36.82 8.98
N PHE A 145 -47.78 -36.38 8.79
CA PHE A 145 -46.99 -35.62 9.77
C PHE A 145 -46.00 -34.68 9.06
N GLY A 146 -45.88 -33.42 9.48
CA GLY A 146 -44.91 -32.51 8.86
C GLY A 146 -44.67 -31.18 9.57
N LEU A 147 -43.51 -30.58 9.32
CA LEU A 147 -43.21 -29.20 9.71
C LEU A 147 -43.87 -28.27 8.70
N TYR A 148 -44.60 -27.28 9.18
CA TYR A 148 -45.37 -26.39 8.31
C TYR A 148 -45.34 -24.93 8.75
N LEU A 149 -45.62 -24.07 7.77
CA LEU A 149 -45.85 -22.63 7.90
C LEU A 149 -47.28 -22.32 7.45
N ASP A 150 -48.01 -21.51 8.22
CA ASP A 150 -49.34 -21.00 7.86
C ASP A 150 -49.45 -19.53 8.23
N GLY A 151 -48.89 -18.66 7.36
CA GLY A 151 -48.85 -17.21 7.53
C GLY A 151 -48.18 -16.76 8.84
N ALA A 152 -48.96 -16.69 9.92
CA ALA A 152 -48.55 -16.23 11.25
C ALA A 152 -48.14 -17.37 12.20
N PHE A 153 -48.08 -18.62 11.75
CA PHE A 153 -47.75 -19.76 12.58
C PHE A 153 -46.68 -20.64 11.95
N ILE A 154 -45.85 -21.24 12.81
CA ILE A 154 -44.93 -22.32 12.47
C ILE A 154 -45.09 -23.46 13.47
N GLY A 155 -44.99 -24.69 13.00
CA GLY A 155 -45.07 -25.83 13.90
C GLY A 155 -45.11 -27.16 13.20
N VAL A 156 -45.70 -28.13 13.88
CA VAL A 156 -45.90 -29.48 13.38
C VAL A 156 -47.39 -29.77 13.23
N GLU A 157 -47.76 -30.31 12.07
CA GLU A 157 -49.12 -30.68 11.71
C GLU A 157 -49.25 -32.19 11.55
N HIS A 158 -50.42 -32.72 11.92
CA HIS A 158 -50.83 -34.11 11.73
C HIS A 158 -52.34 -34.18 11.44
N VAL A 159 -52.79 -35.30 10.86
CA VAL A 159 -54.22 -35.53 10.53
C VAL A 159 -55.21 -35.36 11.69
N ASN A 160 -54.73 -35.39 12.94
CA ASN A 160 -55.55 -35.31 14.15
C ASN A 160 -55.31 -34.03 15.00
N GLY A 161 -54.51 -33.08 14.50
CA GLY A 161 -54.23 -31.82 15.19
C GLY A 161 -52.84 -31.23 14.88
N ALA A 162 -52.62 -29.98 15.29
CA ALA A 162 -51.36 -29.26 15.06
C ALA A 162 -50.85 -28.58 16.34
N ARG A 163 -49.53 -28.66 16.58
CA ARG A 163 -48.85 -27.91 17.64
C ARG A 163 -47.98 -26.85 16.97
N ARG A 164 -48.30 -25.58 17.23
CA ARG A 164 -47.70 -24.42 16.53
C ARG A 164 -47.48 -23.25 17.46
N CYS A 165 -46.46 -22.45 17.19
CA CYS A 165 -46.22 -21.15 17.83
C CYS A 165 -46.38 -20.01 16.82
N THR A 166 -46.49 -18.79 17.32
CA THR A 166 -46.51 -17.58 16.47
C THR A 166 -45.20 -17.42 15.72
N TYR A 167 -45.29 -17.02 14.46
CA TYR A 167 -44.18 -16.76 13.57
C TYR A 167 -44.44 -15.48 12.78
N THR A 168 -43.41 -14.64 12.64
CA THR A 168 -43.46 -13.44 11.81
C THR A 168 -42.48 -13.64 10.65
N PRO A 169 -42.94 -13.64 9.39
CA PRO A 169 -42.04 -13.69 8.25
C PRO A 169 -41.19 -12.41 8.18
N ASP A 170 -39.93 -12.51 8.55
CA ASP A 170 -38.97 -11.38 8.61
C ASP A 170 -37.85 -11.48 7.55
N GLY A 171 -37.80 -12.58 6.80
CA GLY A 171 -36.78 -12.86 5.79
C GLY A 171 -35.45 -13.35 6.35
N ASN A 172 -35.33 -13.56 7.66
CA ASN A 172 -34.12 -14.09 8.29
C ASN A 172 -34.10 -15.62 8.30
N TRP A 173 -32.92 -16.19 8.59
CA TRP A 173 -32.77 -17.61 8.85
C TRP A 173 -33.22 -17.92 10.28
N HIS A 174 -34.07 -18.94 10.41
CA HIS A 174 -34.52 -19.46 11.70
C HIS A 174 -34.29 -20.96 11.79
N ASN A 175 -34.09 -21.45 13.02
CA ASN A 175 -34.09 -22.88 13.30
C ASN A 175 -35.42 -23.30 13.92
N ILE A 176 -35.99 -24.38 13.39
CA ILE A 176 -37.10 -25.07 14.03
C ILE A 176 -36.67 -26.49 14.40
N THR A 177 -36.91 -26.86 15.66
CA THR A 177 -36.66 -28.21 16.15
C THR A 177 -37.89 -28.76 16.86
N VAL A 178 -38.31 -29.95 16.48
CA VAL A 178 -39.45 -30.66 17.08
C VAL A 178 -38.98 -31.99 17.63
N THR A 179 -39.24 -32.24 18.92
CA THR A 179 -38.87 -33.49 19.60
C THR A 179 -40.09 -34.17 20.21
N TYR A 180 -40.12 -35.50 20.10
CA TYR A 180 -41.16 -36.36 20.65
C TYR A 180 -40.51 -37.33 21.65
N PRO A 181 -40.65 -37.09 22.97
CA PRO A 181 -40.13 -37.97 24.02
C PRO A 181 -41.07 -39.15 24.31
N SER A 182 -40.54 -40.25 24.86
CA SER A 182 -41.35 -41.40 25.28
C SER A 182 -42.16 -41.09 26.54
N SER A 183 -43.24 -41.83 26.76
CA SER A 183 -44.37 -41.58 27.68
C SER A 183 -44.06 -41.52 29.19
N GLY A 184 -42.80 -41.31 29.60
CA GLY A 184 -42.38 -41.12 31.00
C GLY A 184 -42.66 -39.74 31.60
N MET A 185 -43.15 -38.76 30.82
CA MET A 185 -43.41 -37.37 31.28
C MET A 185 -44.90 -37.00 31.40
N GLY A 186 -45.80 -37.97 31.55
CA GLY A 186 -47.19 -37.70 31.96
C GLY A 186 -48.10 -37.01 30.92
N THR A 187 -47.59 -36.65 29.74
CA THR A 187 -48.40 -36.14 28.62
C THR A 187 -47.77 -36.61 27.30
N ASN A 188 -48.61 -36.89 26.30
CA ASN A 188 -48.20 -37.16 24.91
C ASN A 188 -47.66 -35.88 24.21
N ASP A 189 -46.85 -35.08 24.90
CA ASP A 189 -46.52 -33.72 24.48
C ASP A 189 -45.31 -33.68 23.56
N ILE A 190 -45.58 -33.31 22.31
CA ILE A 190 -44.57 -32.85 21.37
C ILE A 190 -43.95 -31.57 21.92
N LEU A 191 -42.62 -31.47 21.94
CA LEU A 191 -41.93 -30.24 22.32
C LEU A 191 -41.47 -29.50 21.07
N LEU A 192 -41.78 -28.21 21.00
CA LEU A 192 -41.43 -27.32 19.89
C LEU A 192 -40.39 -26.31 20.38
N TYR A 193 -39.29 -26.22 19.64
CA TYR A 193 -38.21 -25.27 19.86
C TYR A 193 -38.10 -24.36 18.64
N PHE A 194 -38.04 -23.07 18.89
CA PHE A 194 -37.83 -22.05 17.86
C PHE A 194 -36.57 -21.27 18.22
N ASP A 195 -35.61 -21.20 17.30
CA ASP A 195 -34.28 -20.62 17.51
C ASP A 195 -33.58 -21.14 18.78
N GLY A 196 -33.65 -22.46 18.99
CA GLY A 196 -33.06 -23.15 20.13
C GLY A 196 -33.83 -23.00 21.46
N LEU A 197 -34.91 -22.22 21.50
CA LEU A 197 -35.71 -21.96 22.71
C LEU A 197 -36.99 -22.80 22.75
N LEU A 198 -37.20 -23.54 23.84
CA LEU A 198 -38.43 -24.29 24.10
C LEU A 198 -39.64 -23.34 24.21
N GLN A 199 -40.68 -23.59 23.43
CA GLN A 199 -41.90 -22.80 23.44
C GLN A 199 -42.80 -23.18 24.63
N SER A 200 -43.32 -22.18 25.34
CA SER A 200 -44.22 -22.39 26.49
C SER A 200 -45.61 -22.88 26.05
N SER A 201 -46.31 -23.59 26.93
CA SER A 201 -47.67 -24.09 26.66
C SER A 201 -48.68 -22.99 26.31
N SER A 202 -48.50 -21.78 26.83
CA SER A 202 -49.32 -20.60 26.48
C SER A 202 -49.20 -20.18 25.01
N ASN A 203 -48.09 -20.55 24.37
CA ASN A 203 -47.79 -20.17 22.99
C ASN A 203 -48.14 -21.30 22.01
N LEU A 204 -48.72 -22.41 22.49
CA LEU A 204 -48.93 -23.63 21.73
C LEU A 204 -50.40 -24.03 21.73
N ASN A 205 -50.89 -24.47 20.57
CA ASN A 205 -52.21 -25.11 20.49
C ASN A 205 -52.17 -26.55 21.04
N PRO A 206 -53.23 -27.02 21.74
CA PRO A 206 -53.30 -28.37 22.30
C PRO A 206 -53.46 -29.46 21.22
N VAL A 207 -52.89 -30.66 21.46
CA VAL A 207 -52.97 -31.82 20.55
C VAL A 207 -53.39 -33.06 21.33
N SER A 208 -54.28 -33.89 20.76
CA SER A 208 -54.89 -35.05 21.45
C SER A 208 -54.27 -36.42 21.16
N SER A 209 -53.42 -36.57 20.13
CA SER A 209 -52.43 -37.66 19.95
C SER A 209 -51.95 -37.72 18.50
N LEU A 210 -50.70 -38.18 18.29
CA LEU A 210 -50.12 -38.48 16.98
C LEU A 210 -49.99 -40.01 16.84
N ASN A 211 -50.88 -40.67 16.12
CA ASN A 211 -50.75 -42.08 15.78
C ASN A 211 -50.51 -42.20 14.27
N THR A 212 -49.32 -42.62 13.87
CA THR A 212 -48.91 -42.74 12.46
C THR A 212 -48.86 -44.21 12.06
N ALA A 213 -49.88 -44.68 11.34
CA ALA A 213 -49.79 -45.95 10.62
C ALA A 213 -48.82 -45.83 9.44
N ASN A 214 -47.94 -46.84 9.29
CA ASN A 214 -46.84 -46.96 8.32
C ASN A 214 -47.15 -46.43 6.91
N SER A 215 -46.26 -45.59 6.36
CA SER A 215 -46.23 -45.23 4.93
C SER A 215 -44.87 -44.67 4.51
N ASP A 216 -44.47 -44.94 3.26
CA ASP A 216 -43.07 -45.08 2.79
C ASP A 216 -42.50 -43.90 1.95
N ILE A 217 -42.97 -42.65 2.06
CA ILE A 217 -42.49 -41.53 1.20
C ILE A 217 -42.26 -40.22 1.97
N HIS A 218 -41.13 -39.55 1.67
CA HIS A 218 -40.62 -38.33 2.32
C HIS A 218 -40.47 -37.17 1.34
N TRP A 219 -40.94 -35.98 1.71
CA TRP A 219 -40.79 -34.76 0.91
C TRP A 219 -40.20 -33.63 1.76
N ILE A 220 -39.14 -33.00 1.23
CA ILE A 220 -38.62 -31.72 1.70
C ILE A 220 -38.86 -30.73 0.56
N GLY A 221 -39.61 -29.65 0.80
CA GLY A 221 -39.76 -28.56 -0.18
C GLY A 221 -41.11 -28.41 -0.91
N THR A 222 -42.00 -29.41 -0.93
CA THR A 222 -43.49 -29.43 -1.00
C THR A 222 -44.13 -30.29 -2.10
N LEU A 223 -45.19 -31.03 -1.69
CA LEU A 223 -46.57 -30.92 -2.19
C LEU A 223 -47.55 -31.09 -1.00
N GLY A 224 -48.46 -30.13 -0.79
CA GLY A 224 -49.44 -30.14 0.32
C GLY A 224 -50.55 -31.19 0.16
N PHE A 225 -51.27 -31.45 1.26
CA PHE A 225 -52.43 -32.35 1.32
C PHE A 225 -53.42 -32.13 0.16
N SER A 226 -53.67 -33.19 -0.60
CA SER A 226 -54.73 -33.32 -1.62
C SER A 226 -54.39 -32.83 -3.03
N PRO A 227 -54.61 -33.65 -4.08
CA PRO A 227 -54.41 -33.26 -5.46
C PRO A 227 -55.44 -32.22 -5.87
N GLY A 228 -55.11 -30.93 -5.72
CA GLY A 228 -55.99 -29.84 -6.16
C GLY A 228 -55.64 -28.43 -5.66
N TRP A 229 -54.85 -28.28 -4.60
CA TRP A 229 -54.47 -26.95 -4.07
C TRP A 229 -52.94 -26.85 -3.98
N LEU A 230 -52.33 -26.20 -4.98
CA LEU A 230 -50.89 -26.05 -5.15
C LEU A 230 -50.35 -24.93 -4.26
N TYR A 231 -49.76 -25.28 -3.12
CA TYR A 231 -49.22 -24.32 -2.16
C TYR A 231 -47.78 -24.69 -1.77
N ALA A 232 -46.82 -24.30 -2.62
CA ALA A 232 -45.40 -24.58 -2.41
C ALA A 232 -44.73 -23.63 -1.40
N PHE A 233 -43.68 -24.10 -0.72
CA PHE A 233 -42.82 -23.24 0.13
C PHE A 233 -41.93 -22.39 -0.77
N SER A 234 -41.82 -21.09 -0.45
CA SER A 234 -40.94 -20.15 -1.13
C SER A 234 -39.87 -19.65 -0.18
N GLY A 235 -38.65 -20.10 -0.38
CA GLY A 235 -37.57 -19.81 0.55
C GLY A 235 -36.44 -20.81 0.48
N LYS A 236 -35.53 -20.73 1.44
CA LYS A 236 -34.38 -21.62 1.52
C LYS A 236 -34.50 -22.57 2.71
N ILE A 237 -33.99 -23.79 2.56
CA ILE A 237 -33.89 -24.79 3.64
C ILE A 237 -32.45 -25.29 3.70
N ASP A 238 -31.95 -25.50 4.90
CA ASP A 238 -30.58 -25.91 5.16
C ASP A 238 -30.48 -26.80 6.42
N ASP A 239 -29.40 -27.58 6.52
CA ASP A 239 -29.03 -28.40 7.68
C ASP A 239 -30.17 -29.22 8.31
N ILE A 240 -30.79 -30.06 7.49
CA ILE A 240 -31.84 -30.97 7.96
C ILE A 240 -31.19 -32.11 8.72
N ALA A 241 -31.55 -32.28 9.99
CA ALA A 241 -31.09 -33.38 10.83
C ALA A 241 -32.26 -34.14 11.44
N ILE A 242 -32.25 -35.46 11.31
CA ILE A 242 -33.30 -36.36 11.79
C ILE A 242 -32.70 -37.36 12.78
N TYR A 243 -33.39 -37.55 13.91
CA TYR A 243 -32.97 -38.44 14.99
C TYR A 243 -34.07 -39.42 15.37
N ASN A 244 -33.69 -40.66 15.72
CA ASN A 244 -34.57 -41.69 16.28
C ASN A 244 -34.66 -41.65 17.83
N ARG A 245 -34.38 -40.49 18.42
CA ARG A 245 -34.46 -40.22 19.85
C ARG A 245 -34.89 -38.78 20.11
N ALA A 246 -35.30 -38.50 21.33
CA ALA A 246 -35.50 -37.13 21.78
C ALA A 246 -34.14 -36.47 22.09
N LEU A 247 -33.87 -35.32 21.47
CA LEU A 247 -32.74 -34.47 21.85
C LEU A 247 -33.06 -33.69 23.12
N THR A 248 -32.04 -33.49 23.94
CA THR A 248 -32.12 -32.63 25.13
C THR A 248 -32.09 -31.14 24.75
N GLN A 249 -32.56 -30.25 25.64
CA GLN A 249 -32.44 -28.79 25.45
C GLN A 249 -31.00 -28.37 25.18
N GLN A 250 -30.01 -28.96 25.86
CA GLN A 250 -28.60 -28.63 25.68
C GLN A 250 -28.10 -29.00 24.28
N GLU A 251 -28.48 -30.18 23.77
CA GLU A 251 -28.13 -30.61 22.41
C GLU A 251 -28.79 -29.72 21.35
N ILE A 252 -30.05 -29.33 21.57
CA ILE A 252 -30.78 -28.43 20.66
C ILE A 252 -30.15 -27.03 20.66
N THR A 253 -29.76 -26.50 21.82
CA THR A 253 -29.05 -25.23 21.91
C THR A 253 -27.67 -25.29 21.27
N ALA A 254 -26.94 -26.41 21.40
CA ALA A 254 -25.66 -26.61 20.72
C ALA A 254 -25.83 -26.67 19.18
N LEU A 255 -26.85 -27.38 18.69
CA LEU A 255 -27.21 -27.40 17.27
C LEU A 255 -27.57 -26.01 16.74
N TYR A 256 -28.26 -25.18 17.53
CA TYR A 256 -28.57 -23.80 17.14
C TYR A 256 -27.32 -22.91 17.15
N ASN A 257 -26.53 -22.92 18.23
CA ASN A 257 -25.42 -22.00 18.44
C ASN A 257 -24.19 -22.27 17.57
N ALA A 258 -23.80 -23.54 17.41
CA ALA A 258 -22.69 -23.91 16.53
C ALA A 258 -22.96 -23.53 15.07
N ASN A 259 -24.25 -23.46 14.71
CA ASN A 259 -24.73 -23.02 13.41
C ASN A 259 -24.90 -21.49 13.31
N ASN A 260 -24.49 -20.73 14.33
CA ASN A 260 -24.60 -19.28 14.43
C ASN A 260 -23.29 -18.61 14.93
N CYS A 261 -22.14 -19.30 14.82
CA CYS A 261 -20.84 -18.84 15.29
C CYS A 261 -20.41 -17.54 14.59
N THR A 262 -20.70 -16.41 15.20
CA THR A 262 -20.20 -15.10 14.75
C THR A 262 -19.24 -14.55 15.81
N GLY A 263 -18.00 -14.26 15.39
CA GLY A 263 -17.09 -13.40 16.15
C GLY A 263 -15.99 -14.06 17.00
N ILE A 264 -15.83 -15.38 17.06
CA ILE A 264 -14.67 -15.97 17.77
C ILE A 264 -13.36 -15.70 17.00
N GLY A 265 -12.32 -15.27 17.70
CA GLY A 265 -11.00 -14.94 17.17
C GLY A 265 -9.86 -15.45 18.07
N ALA A 266 -8.69 -15.63 17.46
CA ALA A 266 -7.47 -16.07 18.15
C ALA A 266 -6.33 -15.06 17.88
N GLU A 267 -6.12 -14.15 18.82
CA GLU A 267 -4.99 -13.22 18.76
C GLU A 267 -3.79 -13.83 19.48
N ILE A 268 -2.58 -13.69 18.91
CA ILE A 268 -1.35 -14.23 19.50
C ILE A 268 -0.28 -13.14 19.58
N ALA A 269 0.21 -12.89 20.78
CA ALA A 269 1.42 -12.09 21.03
C ALA A 269 2.62 -13.03 21.24
N VAL A 270 3.75 -12.74 20.58
CA VAL A 270 4.96 -13.58 20.60
C VAL A 270 6.16 -12.83 21.17
N THR A 271 6.90 -13.48 22.07
CA THR A 271 8.24 -13.09 22.51
C THR A 271 9.25 -14.03 21.87
N GLN A 272 10.16 -13.47 21.07
CA GLN A 272 11.13 -14.24 20.30
C GLN A 272 12.23 -14.82 21.22
N PRO A 273 12.73 -16.04 20.96
CA PRO A 273 13.85 -16.62 21.71
C PRO A 273 15.14 -15.79 21.54
N THR A 274 15.98 -15.75 22.57
CA THR A 274 17.25 -15.03 22.60
C THR A 274 18.46 -15.97 22.68
N CYS A 275 19.55 -15.56 22.00
CA CYS A 275 20.85 -16.22 22.04
C CYS A 275 20.90 -17.71 21.62
N GLY A 276 19.98 -18.15 20.76
CA GLY A 276 19.88 -19.52 20.24
C GLY A 276 19.27 -20.52 21.21
N LEU A 277 18.70 -20.04 22.31
CA LEU A 277 18.11 -20.87 23.36
C LEU A 277 16.59 -21.00 23.16
N PRO A 278 15.97 -22.11 23.60
CA PRO A 278 14.52 -22.28 23.58
C PRO A 278 13.87 -21.51 24.74
N ASN A 279 13.97 -20.18 24.74
CA ASN A 279 13.39 -19.32 25.78
C ASN A 279 12.35 -18.32 25.24
N GLY A 280 11.83 -18.57 24.03
CA GLY A 280 10.70 -17.81 23.49
C GLY A 280 9.39 -18.15 24.20
N SER A 281 8.39 -17.30 24.03
CA SER A 281 7.04 -17.52 24.56
C SER A 281 5.98 -16.95 23.63
N ALA A 282 4.77 -17.47 23.74
CA ALA A 282 3.60 -16.90 23.07
C ALA A 282 2.43 -16.88 24.05
N ILE A 283 1.61 -15.86 23.96
CA ILE A 283 0.37 -15.73 24.73
C ILE A 283 -0.75 -15.41 23.77
N SER A 284 -1.87 -16.11 23.92
CA SER A 284 -3.08 -15.84 23.15
C SER A 284 -4.17 -15.24 24.01
N ALA A 285 -4.90 -14.30 23.42
CA ALA A 285 -6.19 -13.84 23.92
C ALA A 285 -7.26 -14.34 22.93
N GLY A 286 -8.18 -15.18 23.41
CA GLY A 286 -9.40 -15.50 22.67
C GLY A 286 -10.27 -14.25 22.65
N THR A 287 -10.87 -13.92 21.51
CA THR A 287 -11.75 -12.77 21.35
C THR A 287 -13.11 -13.19 20.80
N GLY A 288 -14.18 -12.48 21.18
CA GLY A 288 -15.57 -12.81 20.82
C GLY A 288 -16.01 -14.23 21.21
N GLY A 289 -16.99 -14.82 20.54
CA GLY A 289 -17.58 -16.09 21.01
C GLY A 289 -18.28 -15.96 22.37
N SER A 290 -18.51 -17.08 23.05
CA SER A 290 -19.23 -17.12 24.33
C SER A 290 -18.52 -17.95 25.41
N GLY A 291 -18.50 -17.42 26.63
CA GLY A 291 -18.03 -18.15 27.81
C GLY A 291 -16.51 -18.27 27.90
N SER A 292 -16.04 -19.36 28.50
CA SER A 292 -14.60 -19.63 28.67
C SER A 292 -13.96 -20.21 27.42
N TYR A 293 -12.69 -19.89 27.18
CA TYR A 293 -11.93 -20.45 26.06
C TYR A 293 -11.05 -21.63 26.49
N SER A 294 -10.95 -22.62 25.62
CA SER A 294 -9.94 -23.67 25.64
C SER A 294 -8.96 -23.46 24.48
N TYR A 295 -7.70 -23.86 24.70
CA TYR A 295 -6.59 -23.64 23.77
C TYR A 295 -5.98 -24.97 23.38
N LEU A 296 -5.53 -25.10 22.13
CA LEU A 296 -4.73 -26.23 21.67
C LEU A 296 -3.64 -25.73 20.73
N TRP A 297 -2.40 -25.74 21.22
CA TRP A 297 -1.23 -25.44 20.42
C TRP A 297 -0.74 -26.69 19.67
N SER A 298 -0.13 -26.49 18.52
CA SER A 298 0.55 -27.54 17.72
C SER A 298 1.60 -28.36 18.47
N ASN A 299 2.18 -27.82 19.56
CA ASN A 299 3.10 -28.55 20.43
C ASN A 299 2.39 -29.33 21.56
N GLY A 300 1.06 -29.39 21.55
CA GLY A 300 0.23 -30.09 22.53
C GLY A 300 -0.10 -29.30 23.79
N ALA A 301 0.37 -28.05 23.93
CA ALA A 301 0.01 -27.23 25.08
C ALA A 301 -1.46 -26.80 25.04
N THR A 302 -2.12 -26.74 26.21
CA THR A 302 -3.55 -26.40 26.32
C THR A 302 -3.83 -25.09 27.09
N THR A 303 -2.78 -24.35 27.42
CA THR A 303 -2.86 -23.08 28.14
C THR A 303 -2.82 -21.90 27.18
N ALA A 304 -3.43 -20.77 27.57
CA ALA A 304 -3.39 -19.52 26.80
C ALA A 304 -1.96 -19.02 26.55
N ALA A 305 -1.05 -19.25 27.51
CA ALA A 305 0.37 -18.94 27.39
C ALA A 305 1.21 -20.21 27.26
N VAL A 306 2.20 -20.17 26.37
CA VAL A 306 3.20 -21.21 26.15
C VAL A 306 4.60 -20.60 26.21
N SER A 307 5.55 -21.30 26.83
CA SER A 307 6.92 -20.85 27.02
C SER A 307 7.92 -21.92 26.57
N ASN A 308 9.20 -21.59 26.62
CA ASN A 308 10.31 -22.43 26.15
C ASN A 308 10.24 -22.79 24.66
N LEU A 309 9.72 -21.87 23.85
CA LEU A 309 9.58 -22.08 22.41
C LEU A 309 10.93 -21.95 21.71
N SER A 310 11.24 -22.95 20.88
CA SER A 310 12.30 -22.87 19.86
C SER A 310 11.78 -22.19 18.60
N ALA A 311 12.69 -21.78 17.71
CA ALA A 311 12.29 -21.27 16.40
C ALA A 311 11.48 -22.31 15.62
N GLY A 312 10.35 -21.89 15.05
CA GLY A 312 9.39 -22.77 14.38
C GLY A 312 8.02 -22.11 14.21
N VAL A 313 7.17 -22.73 13.41
CA VAL A 313 5.77 -22.31 13.24
C VAL A 313 4.92 -23.03 14.27
N TYR A 314 4.14 -22.28 15.04
CA TYR A 314 3.19 -22.83 16.01
C TYR A 314 1.79 -22.40 15.62
N SER A 315 0.91 -23.36 15.32
CA SER A 315 -0.52 -23.12 15.20
C SER A 315 -1.21 -23.23 16.55
N LEU A 316 -2.31 -22.49 16.70
CA LEU A 316 -3.20 -22.48 17.84
C LEU A 316 -4.64 -22.61 17.35
N THR A 317 -5.41 -23.47 18.00
CA THR A 317 -6.87 -23.50 17.91
C THR A 317 -7.45 -23.04 19.26
N VAL A 318 -8.36 -22.08 19.21
CA VAL A 318 -9.13 -21.58 20.35
C VAL A 318 -10.58 -22.06 20.19
N THR A 319 -11.15 -22.64 21.24
CA THR A 319 -12.54 -23.12 21.24
C THR A 319 -13.29 -22.51 22.41
N ASP A 320 -14.45 -21.91 22.17
CA ASP A 320 -15.30 -21.35 23.22
C ASP A 320 -16.23 -22.40 23.86
N GLU A 321 -17.07 -21.98 24.81
CA GLU A 321 -17.97 -22.87 25.56
C GLU A 321 -19.14 -23.41 24.71
N LEU A 322 -19.42 -22.76 23.57
CA LEU A 322 -20.44 -23.17 22.61
C LEU A 322 -19.85 -23.99 21.44
N ALA A 323 -18.59 -24.43 21.57
CA ALA A 323 -17.84 -25.19 20.58
C ALA A 323 -17.53 -24.44 19.27
N CYS A 324 -17.65 -23.11 19.24
CA CYS A 324 -17.13 -22.31 18.14
C CYS A 324 -15.60 -22.30 18.18
N THR A 325 -14.94 -22.39 17.02
CA THR A 325 -13.47 -22.45 16.95
C THR A 325 -12.87 -21.34 16.09
N ALA A 326 -11.74 -20.79 16.53
CA ALA A 326 -10.86 -19.94 15.73
C ALA A 326 -9.45 -20.56 15.67
N SER A 327 -8.79 -20.45 14.51
CA SER A 327 -7.40 -20.88 14.38
C SER A 327 -6.49 -19.73 13.98
N SER A 328 -5.28 -19.72 14.53
CA SER A 328 -4.25 -18.73 14.23
C SER A 328 -2.88 -19.41 14.23
N SER A 329 -1.88 -18.74 13.67
CA SER A 329 -0.52 -19.27 13.65
C SER A 329 0.50 -18.15 13.84
N ILE A 330 1.59 -18.47 14.52
CA ILE A 330 2.74 -17.60 14.67
C ILE A 330 4.01 -18.26 14.17
N ASN A 331 4.91 -17.43 13.65
CA ASN A 331 6.28 -17.83 13.38
C ASN A 331 7.19 -17.32 14.51
N VAL A 332 7.73 -18.25 15.28
CA VAL A 332 8.81 -17.98 16.24
C VAL A 332 10.11 -18.01 15.45
N ASN A 333 10.71 -16.83 15.27
CA ASN A 333 11.90 -16.65 14.47
C ASN A 333 13.15 -17.15 15.20
N ASN A 334 14.17 -17.45 14.40
CA ASN A 334 15.48 -17.79 14.95
C ASN A 334 16.07 -16.63 15.75
N SER A 335 16.88 -17.02 16.72
CA SER A 335 17.16 -16.19 17.86
C SER A 335 17.96 -14.92 17.54
N ILE A 336 17.42 -13.77 17.96
CA ILE A 336 18.06 -12.47 17.75
C ILE A 336 19.18 -12.33 18.80
N CYS A 337 20.42 -12.19 18.35
CA CYS A 337 21.52 -11.81 19.22
C CYS A 337 21.38 -10.30 19.55
N PRO A 338 21.31 -9.90 20.83
CA PRO A 338 21.02 -8.52 21.19
C PRO A 338 22.03 -7.52 20.60
N LYS A 339 21.50 -6.47 19.97
CA LYS A 339 22.29 -5.34 19.45
C LYS A 339 22.71 -4.42 20.59
N LEU A 340 23.94 -3.93 20.52
CA LEU A 340 24.40 -2.82 21.36
C LEU A 340 23.73 -1.52 20.91
N ASN A 341 22.72 -1.08 21.66
CA ASN A 341 21.93 0.13 21.36
C ASN A 341 22.53 1.40 22.00
N THR A 342 23.29 1.27 23.08
CA THR A 342 24.02 2.35 23.75
C THR A 342 25.37 2.61 23.08
N GLN A 343 25.82 3.88 23.02
CA GLN A 343 27.10 4.21 22.41
C GLN A 343 28.28 3.64 23.21
N SER A 344 29.20 2.96 22.52
CA SER A 344 30.54 2.68 23.04
C SER A 344 31.28 3.98 23.34
N THR A 345 32.11 3.98 24.36
CA THR A 345 32.99 5.10 24.73
C THR A 345 34.38 4.89 24.17
N VAL A 346 35.07 5.99 23.85
CA VAL A 346 36.48 5.99 23.45
C VAL A 346 37.23 6.96 24.35
N ASN A 347 38.24 6.45 25.05
CA ASN A 347 39.04 7.18 26.04
C ASN A 347 40.54 7.00 25.75
N ASN A 348 41.38 7.71 26.50
CA ASN A 348 42.86 7.60 26.44
C ASN A 348 43.40 7.72 25.01
N ILE A 349 42.87 8.67 24.24
CA ILE A 349 43.28 8.89 22.85
C ILE A 349 44.66 9.56 22.86
N THR A 350 45.61 8.96 22.15
CA THR A 350 46.95 9.51 21.93
C THR A 350 47.19 9.73 20.43
N GLN A 351 48.43 10.03 20.04
CA GLN A 351 48.84 10.10 18.63
C GLN A 351 48.72 8.74 17.92
N ASN A 352 48.85 7.63 18.65
CA ASN A 352 48.96 6.29 18.05
C ASN A 352 48.17 5.19 18.77
N SER A 353 47.34 5.54 19.75
CA SER A 353 46.54 4.59 20.52
C SER A 353 45.21 5.18 20.97
N ALA A 354 44.26 4.30 21.33
CA ALA A 354 42.98 4.65 21.95
C ALA A 354 42.39 3.43 22.67
N SER A 355 41.54 3.66 23.68
CA SER A 355 40.83 2.59 24.40
C SER A 355 39.33 2.67 24.12
N ILE A 356 38.73 1.59 23.64
CA ILE A 356 37.30 1.48 23.35
C ILE A 356 36.65 0.64 24.45
N SER A 357 35.52 1.07 25.00
CA SER A 357 34.72 0.28 25.95
C SER A 357 33.22 0.29 25.63
N TRP A 358 32.51 -0.79 25.96
CA TRP A 358 31.06 -0.95 25.74
C TRP A 358 30.37 -1.66 26.92
N PRO A 359 29.05 -1.60 27.04
CA PRO A 359 28.34 -2.35 28.07
C PRO A 359 28.29 -3.85 27.76
N ALA A 360 28.27 -4.67 28.80
CA ALA A 360 28.18 -6.11 28.66
C ALA A 360 26.78 -6.54 28.18
N VAL A 361 26.75 -7.52 27.28
CA VAL A 361 25.53 -8.22 26.86
C VAL A 361 25.51 -9.58 27.53
N SER A 362 24.44 -9.87 28.27
CA SER A 362 24.33 -11.02 29.18
C SER A 362 24.59 -12.39 28.54
N CYS A 363 24.32 -12.53 27.23
CA CYS A 363 24.53 -13.77 26.50
C CYS A 363 25.64 -13.70 25.44
N ALA A 364 26.51 -12.70 25.50
CA ALA A 364 27.65 -12.60 24.59
C ALA A 364 28.66 -13.71 24.87
N ASN A 365 29.11 -14.39 23.81
CA ASN A 365 30.31 -15.22 23.87
C ASN A 365 31.55 -14.39 23.52
N LYS A 366 31.45 -13.61 22.44
CA LYS A 366 32.51 -12.71 21.96
C LYS A 366 31.90 -11.43 21.41
N TYR A 367 32.72 -10.40 21.29
CA TYR A 367 32.42 -9.19 20.56
C TYR A 367 33.35 -9.10 19.36
N ARG A 368 32.80 -8.82 18.19
CA ARG A 368 33.58 -8.44 17.02
C ARG A 368 33.62 -6.92 16.95
N VAL A 369 34.80 -6.36 17.19
CA VAL A 369 35.06 -4.91 17.11
C VAL A 369 35.70 -4.61 15.78
N VAL A 370 35.08 -3.71 15.03
CA VAL A 370 35.47 -3.32 13.69
C VAL A 370 35.90 -1.86 13.73
N VAL A 371 37.16 -1.59 13.36
CA VAL A 371 37.75 -0.25 13.38
C VAL A 371 38.16 0.10 11.96
N LYS A 372 37.61 1.20 11.42
CA LYS A 372 37.87 1.67 10.06
C LYS A 372 38.62 2.99 10.08
N ASN A 373 39.77 3.05 9.44
CA ASN A 373 40.45 4.29 9.10
C ASN A 373 39.70 4.98 7.96
N ILE A 374 39.28 6.23 8.17
CA ILE A 374 38.43 6.94 7.21
C ILE A 374 39.20 7.50 6.03
N SER A 375 40.47 7.88 6.19
CA SER A 375 41.26 8.43 5.09
C SER A 375 41.67 7.35 4.10
N THR A 376 42.08 6.18 4.58
CA THR A 376 42.53 5.08 3.72
C THR A 376 41.42 4.08 3.38
N GLY A 377 40.30 4.11 4.10
CA GLY A 377 39.25 3.10 4.01
C GLY A 377 39.60 1.76 4.67
N THR A 378 40.84 1.58 5.16
CA THR A 378 41.35 0.34 5.75
C THR A 378 40.55 -0.06 6.98
N GLN A 379 40.19 -1.34 7.09
CA GLN A 379 39.40 -1.87 8.19
C GLN A 379 40.14 -2.99 8.92
N THR A 380 40.17 -2.91 10.24
CA THR A 380 40.69 -3.97 11.12
C THR A 380 39.56 -4.56 11.96
N THR A 381 39.65 -5.85 12.23
CA THR A 381 38.65 -6.58 13.02
C THR A 381 39.35 -7.29 14.17
N SER A 382 38.88 -7.06 15.39
CA SER A 382 39.34 -7.73 16.60
C SER A 382 38.21 -8.53 17.25
N LEU A 383 38.54 -9.68 17.84
CA LEU A 383 37.62 -10.47 18.64
C LEU A 383 37.95 -10.32 20.12
N VAL A 384 36.95 -9.99 20.94
CA VAL A 384 37.09 -9.85 22.39
C VAL A 384 36.17 -10.85 23.07
N SER A 385 36.73 -11.79 23.84
CA SER A 385 35.94 -12.78 24.57
C SER A 385 35.19 -12.14 25.74
N ALA A 386 33.89 -12.41 25.86
CA ALA A 386 33.12 -12.03 27.03
C ALA A 386 33.68 -12.73 28.30
N PRO A 387 33.58 -12.12 29.49
CA PRO A 387 32.83 -10.91 29.81
C PRO A 387 33.58 -9.61 29.52
N ASN A 388 34.77 -9.65 28.91
CA ASN A 388 35.54 -8.43 28.64
C ASN A 388 34.81 -7.52 27.65
N THR A 389 34.75 -6.23 27.97
CA THR A 389 34.06 -5.22 27.17
C THR A 389 34.93 -4.03 26.79
N THR A 390 36.25 -4.24 26.77
CA THR A 390 37.24 -3.21 26.44
C THR A 390 38.22 -3.73 25.38
N LEU A 391 38.63 -2.86 24.47
CA LEU A 391 39.69 -3.10 23.49
C LEU A 391 40.67 -1.90 23.48
N ASN A 392 41.95 -2.17 23.69
CA ASN A 392 43.02 -1.19 23.52
C ASN A 392 43.59 -1.28 22.10
N LEU A 393 43.60 -0.16 21.39
CA LEU A 393 44.18 -0.02 20.06
C LEU A 393 45.57 0.59 20.15
N SER A 394 46.49 0.14 19.30
CA SER A 394 47.85 0.66 19.15
C SER A 394 48.24 0.73 17.67
N GLY A 395 49.26 1.52 17.33
CA GLY A 395 49.74 1.67 15.95
C GLY A 395 48.81 2.49 15.05
N LEU A 396 47.93 3.29 15.64
CA LEU A 396 47.09 4.22 14.88
C LEU A 396 47.96 5.33 14.27
N GLN A 397 47.59 5.80 13.09
CA GLN A 397 48.17 7.01 12.48
C GLN A 397 47.74 8.25 13.26
N ALA A 398 48.66 9.21 13.43
CA ALA A 398 48.39 10.50 14.06
C ALA A 398 47.42 11.34 13.21
N ASN A 399 46.68 12.26 13.86
CA ASN A 399 45.67 13.12 13.26
C ASN A 399 44.71 12.39 12.29
N THR A 400 44.33 11.16 12.62
CA THR A 400 43.54 10.31 11.74
C THR A 400 42.25 9.90 12.43
N THR A 401 41.14 9.96 11.68
CA THR A 401 39.82 9.58 12.19
C THR A 401 39.52 8.13 11.92
N TYR A 402 39.03 7.49 12.97
CA TYR A 402 38.59 6.10 12.97
C TYR A 402 37.11 6.03 13.32
N GLN A 403 36.40 5.12 12.66
CA GLN A 403 35.05 4.70 13.01
C GLN A 403 35.08 3.32 13.63
N VAL A 404 34.38 3.16 14.74
CA VAL A 404 34.24 1.91 15.48
C VAL A 404 32.81 1.43 15.38
N ARG A 405 32.64 0.15 15.07
CA ARG A 405 31.38 -0.57 15.22
C ARG A 405 31.62 -1.90 15.92
N ILE A 406 30.70 -2.30 16.77
CA ILE A 406 30.81 -3.53 17.56
C ILE A 406 29.57 -4.37 17.28
N ARG A 407 29.74 -5.68 17.10
CA ARG A 407 28.60 -6.62 17.14
C ARG A 407 28.86 -7.73 18.14
N THR A 408 27.79 -8.12 18.81
CA THR A 408 27.77 -9.25 19.73
C THR A 408 27.76 -10.55 18.93
N GLN A 409 28.51 -11.55 19.38
CA GLN A 409 28.43 -12.92 18.88
C GLN A 409 27.93 -13.81 20.03
N CYS A 410 26.74 -14.38 19.86
CA CYS A 410 26.06 -15.14 20.90
C CYS A 410 26.36 -16.64 20.81
N SER A 411 26.59 -17.18 19.61
CA SER A 411 27.00 -18.58 19.42
C SER A 411 28.51 -18.78 19.57
N GLN A 412 28.95 -19.92 20.13
CA GLN A 412 30.37 -20.31 20.22
C GLN A 412 31.10 -20.30 18.87
N ASN A 413 30.44 -20.74 17.80
CA ASN A 413 30.99 -20.80 16.43
C ASN A 413 30.82 -19.49 15.64
N GLY A 414 30.23 -18.45 16.24
CA GLY A 414 30.06 -17.13 15.61
C GLY A 414 28.99 -17.03 14.51
N SER A 415 28.14 -18.05 14.30
CA SER A 415 27.03 -18.06 13.33
C SER A 415 25.85 -17.18 13.73
N VAL A 416 25.63 -16.94 15.03
CA VAL A 416 24.56 -16.10 15.57
C VAL A 416 25.19 -14.79 16.07
N VAL A 417 24.97 -13.70 15.33
CA VAL A 417 25.55 -12.38 15.61
C VAL A 417 24.48 -11.30 15.62
N SER A 418 24.71 -10.23 16.38
CA SER A 418 23.84 -9.06 16.36
C SER A 418 24.09 -8.22 15.11
N GLN A 419 23.18 -7.29 14.83
CA GLN A 419 23.52 -6.14 14.00
C GLN A 419 24.69 -5.37 14.62
N LEU A 420 25.44 -4.65 13.77
CA LEU A 420 26.50 -3.76 14.22
C LEU A 420 25.90 -2.56 14.99
N SER A 421 26.60 -2.15 16.05
CA SER A 421 26.30 -0.96 16.83
C SER A 421 26.21 0.30 15.96
N PRO A 422 25.61 1.39 16.49
CA PRO A 422 25.83 2.73 15.94
C PRO A 422 27.33 3.02 15.76
N ILE A 423 27.66 3.86 14.79
CA ILE A 423 29.04 4.27 14.53
C ILE A 423 29.51 5.18 15.67
N LYS A 424 30.66 4.86 16.24
CA LYS A 424 31.40 5.77 17.13
C LYS A 424 32.66 6.24 16.43
N SER A 425 32.83 7.55 16.28
CA SER A 425 34.03 8.14 15.67
C SER A 425 34.97 8.72 16.73
N PHE A 426 36.27 8.63 16.50
CA PHE A 426 37.29 9.36 17.26
C PHE A 426 38.47 9.73 16.35
N THR A 427 39.22 10.76 16.73
CA THR A 427 40.41 11.23 16.00
C THR A 427 41.60 11.20 16.94
N THR A 428 42.69 10.54 16.51
CA THR A 428 43.97 10.53 17.23
C THR A 428 44.56 11.94 17.31
N LEU A 429 45.43 12.16 18.30
CA LEU A 429 46.10 13.45 18.45
C LEU A 429 47.05 13.72 17.29
N ASN A 430 47.27 14.99 16.98
CA ASN A 430 48.24 15.42 15.97
C ASN A 430 49.69 15.32 16.49
N SER A 431 50.67 15.58 15.63
CA SER A 431 52.11 15.54 15.97
C SER A 431 52.53 16.40 17.18
N GLN A 432 51.69 17.36 17.59
CA GLN A 432 51.91 18.27 18.72
C GLN A 432 51.07 17.90 19.96
N GLY A 433 50.32 16.79 19.94
CA GLY A 433 49.48 16.34 21.05
C GLY A 433 48.13 17.08 21.13
N ILE A 434 47.77 17.85 20.10
CA ILE A 434 46.52 18.60 20.02
C ILE A 434 45.49 17.77 19.25
N GLN A 435 44.26 17.72 19.75
CA GLN A 435 43.16 17.10 19.03
C GLN A 435 42.56 18.10 18.02
N CYS A 436 42.88 17.94 16.74
CA CYS A 436 42.33 18.81 15.70
C CYS A 436 40.92 18.36 15.31
N LEU A 437 39.91 18.92 15.96
CA LEU A 437 38.51 18.58 15.74
C LEU A 437 37.87 19.49 14.66
N PRO A 438 36.90 18.96 13.88
CA PRO A 438 36.05 19.82 13.06
C PRO A 438 35.25 20.78 13.95
N PRO A 439 34.84 21.94 13.41
CA PRO A 439 34.06 22.91 14.18
C PRO A 439 32.75 22.34 14.69
N ALA A 440 32.35 22.74 15.90
CA ALA A 440 31.11 22.31 16.54
C ALA A 440 29.98 23.35 16.33
N ASN A 441 28.74 22.98 16.67
CA ASN A 441 27.56 23.85 16.59
C ASN A 441 27.38 24.55 15.24
N VAL A 442 27.66 23.82 14.15
CA VAL A 442 27.52 24.36 12.79
C VAL A 442 26.04 24.58 12.49
N SER A 443 25.69 25.79 12.07
CA SER A 443 24.32 26.18 11.74
C SER A 443 24.29 27.15 10.56
N THR A 444 23.11 27.32 9.97
CA THR A 444 22.88 28.27 8.89
C THR A 444 21.84 29.31 9.28
N SER A 445 22.08 30.56 8.92
CA SER A 445 21.17 31.69 9.15
C SER A 445 21.18 32.64 7.96
N GLY A 446 20.29 33.64 7.95
CA GLY A 446 20.30 34.70 6.94
C GLY A 446 20.23 34.18 5.50
N ILE A 447 19.50 33.09 5.27
CA ILE A 447 19.42 32.45 3.95
C ILE A 447 18.53 33.30 3.04
N THR A 448 19.07 33.70 1.90
CA THR A 448 18.37 34.39 0.82
C THR A 448 18.41 33.54 -0.46
N ALA A 449 17.86 34.06 -1.55
CA ALA A 449 17.96 33.41 -2.86
C ALA A 449 19.40 33.35 -3.41
N SER A 450 20.31 34.20 -2.92
CA SER A 450 21.68 34.33 -3.44
C SER A 450 22.77 34.27 -2.38
N ALA A 451 22.42 34.12 -1.10
CA ALA A 451 23.38 34.08 -0.02
C ALA A 451 22.91 33.20 1.14
N ALA A 452 23.87 32.70 1.92
CA ALA A 452 23.59 32.08 3.21
C ALA A 452 24.74 32.36 4.18
N GLN A 453 24.43 32.55 5.45
CA GLN A 453 25.42 32.68 6.50
C GLN A 453 25.61 31.34 7.20
N ILE A 454 26.86 30.87 7.28
CA ILE A 454 27.26 29.66 7.98
C ILE A 454 27.93 30.08 9.30
N ASN A 455 27.46 29.54 10.43
CA ASN A 455 27.98 29.83 11.77
C ASN A 455 28.52 28.55 12.42
N TRP A 456 29.50 28.68 13.30
CA TRP A 456 30.05 27.57 14.09
C TRP A 456 30.71 28.07 15.39
N THR A 457 30.98 27.16 16.32
CA THR A 457 31.85 27.42 17.48
C THR A 457 33.30 27.17 17.09
N PRO A 458 34.23 28.14 17.29
CA PRO A 458 35.64 27.96 16.99
C PRO A 458 36.23 26.71 17.65
N ALA A 459 36.99 25.92 16.89
CA ALA A 459 37.65 24.73 17.42
C ALA A 459 38.91 25.11 18.21
N THR A 460 39.13 24.48 19.36
CA THR A 460 40.32 24.71 20.19
C THR A 460 41.59 24.44 19.39
N GLY A 461 42.50 25.41 19.33
CA GLY A 461 43.77 25.29 18.59
C GLY A 461 43.65 25.45 17.07
N ALA A 462 42.49 25.84 16.54
CA ALA A 462 42.36 26.15 15.12
C ALA A 462 43.12 27.43 14.76
N LEU A 463 43.83 27.40 13.63
CA LEU A 463 44.50 28.52 12.98
C LEU A 463 43.74 29.02 11.76
N GLN A 464 43.04 28.12 11.05
CA GLN A 464 42.26 28.41 9.84
C GLN A 464 41.09 27.43 9.72
N TYR A 465 40.12 27.74 8.86
CA TYR A 465 39.05 26.81 8.47
C TYR A 465 38.95 26.66 6.95
N ASN A 466 38.38 25.54 6.53
CA ASN A 466 38.16 25.23 5.13
C ASN A 466 36.72 24.77 4.94
N LEU A 467 35.91 25.62 4.31
CA LEU A 467 34.52 25.35 3.97
C LEU A 467 34.47 24.78 2.57
N ARG A 468 33.64 23.75 2.36
CA ARG A 468 33.21 23.34 1.03
C ARG A 468 31.69 23.29 0.95
N TYR A 469 31.13 23.70 -0.18
CA TYR A 469 29.68 23.66 -0.42
C TYR A 469 29.38 23.32 -1.89
N ARG A 470 28.19 22.75 -2.14
CA ARG A 470 27.67 22.45 -3.48
C ARG A 470 26.16 22.27 -3.45
N ILE A 471 25.51 22.24 -4.61
CA ILE A 471 24.11 21.83 -4.72
C ILE A 471 24.03 20.32 -4.49
N VAL A 472 23.05 19.87 -3.70
CA VAL A 472 22.84 18.43 -3.41
C VAL A 472 22.74 17.65 -4.72
N GLY A 473 23.51 16.56 -4.82
CA GLY A 473 23.55 15.70 -6.02
C GLY A 473 24.58 16.10 -7.08
N THR A 474 25.22 17.27 -6.97
CA THR A 474 26.28 17.68 -7.92
C THR A 474 27.64 17.08 -7.54
N GLY A 475 28.52 16.86 -8.52
CA GLY A 475 29.84 16.24 -8.30
C GLY A 475 30.91 17.19 -7.75
N THR A 476 30.86 18.47 -8.13
CA THR A 476 31.94 19.43 -7.89
C THR A 476 31.70 20.25 -6.62
N TRP A 477 32.74 20.43 -5.80
CA TRP A 477 32.70 21.24 -4.58
C TRP A 477 33.31 22.63 -4.81
N SER A 478 32.60 23.68 -4.41
CA SER A 478 33.18 25.01 -4.22
C SER A 478 33.90 25.07 -2.87
N ASN A 479 35.10 25.64 -2.82
CA ASN A 479 35.93 25.68 -1.60
C ASN A 479 36.21 27.12 -1.17
N VAL A 480 36.21 27.37 0.13
CA VAL A 480 36.52 28.67 0.74
C VAL A 480 37.51 28.48 1.88
N VAL A 481 38.61 29.22 1.83
CA VAL A 481 39.62 29.27 2.90
C VAL A 481 39.29 30.44 3.83
N ILE A 482 39.17 30.15 5.13
CA ILE A 482 38.98 31.15 6.18
C ILE A 482 40.28 31.25 6.96
N SER A 483 41.00 32.36 6.77
CA SER A 483 42.41 32.52 7.16
C SER A 483 42.64 32.72 8.67
N SER A 484 41.60 32.69 9.49
CA SER A 484 41.69 32.95 10.93
C SER A 484 40.87 31.94 11.74
N GLY A 485 41.52 31.31 12.71
CA GLY A 485 40.94 30.31 13.61
C GLY A 485 39.99 30.87 14.66
N SER A 486 39.99 32.19 14.87
CA SER A 486 39.08 32.87 15.80
C SER A 486 37.73 33.22 15.15
N VAL A 487 37.60 33.07 13.83
CA VAL A 487 36.34 33.34 13.10
C VAL A 487 35.33 32.24 13.39
N SER A 488 34.08 32.65 13.60
CA SER A 488 32.93 31.78 13.90
C SER A 488 31.80 31.86 12.88
N THR A 489 31.97 32.64 11.80
CA THR A 489 30.93 32.81 10.77
C THR A 489 31.51 33.17 9.40
N ILE A 490 30.80 32.83 8.32
CA ILE A 490 31.07 33.26 6.95
C ILE A 490 29.77 33.40 6.15
N ILE A 491 29.71 34.37 5.24
CA ILE A 491 28.62 34.50 4.27
C ILE A 491 29.09 33.95 2.92
N ILE A 492 28.40 32.94 2.42
CA ILE A 492 28.53 32.47 1.03
C ILE A 492 27.56 33.26 0.15
N GLN A 493 28.07 33.77 -0.97
CA GLN A 493 27.37 34.64 -1.92
C GLN A 493 27.24 33.94 -3.27
N ASN A 494 26.44 34.51 -4.19
CA ASN A 494 26.19 34.00 -5.54
C ASN A 494 25.59 32.58 -5.56
N LEU A 495 24.76 32.26 -4.57
CA LEU A 495 23.98 31.03 -4.55
C LEU A 495 22.85 31.08 -5.59
N ILE A 496 22.39 29.90 -6.00
CA ILE A 496 21.31 29.70 -6.97
C ILE A 496 20.08 29.23 -6.20
N ALA A 497 18.92 29.83 -6.45
CA ALA A 497 17.64 29.42 -5.86
C ALA A 497 16.60 29.05 -6.94
N PRO A 498 15.64 28.15 -6.63
CA PRO A 498 15.59 27.32 -5.43
C PRO A 498 16.56 26.14 -5.54
N ALA A 499 17.45 25.99 -4.56
CA ALA A 499 18.33 24.83 -4.48
C ALA A 499 18.63 24.45 -3.03
N THR A 500 18.70 23.15 -2.78
CA THR A 500 19.29 22.62 -1.56
C THR A 500 20.79 22.55 -1.73
N TYR A 501 21.51 23.28 -0.89
CA TYR A 501 22.96 23.19 -0.79
C TYR A 501 23.34 22.23 0.33
N GLU A 502 24.40 21.47 0.10
CA GLU A 502 25.11 20.74 1.14
C GLU A 502 26.51 21.33 1.35
N PHE A 503 26.97 21.35 2.60
CA PHE A 503 28.26 21.91 2.97
C PHE A 503 28.92 21.18 4.14
N GLN A 504 30.24 21.33 4.24
CA GLN A 504 31.07 20.79 5.32
C GLN A 504 32.21 21.75 5.64
N LEU A 505 32.64 21.75 6.90
CA LEU A 505 33.71 22.60 7.40
C LEU A 505 34.78 21.75 8.09
N ARG A 506 36.05 22.12 7.97
CA ARG A 506 37.15 21.52 8.73
C ARG A 506 38.09 22.58 9.28
N SER A 507 38.74 22.26 10.39
CA SER A 507 39.73 23.10 11.06
C SER A 507 41.13 22.75 10.56
N LYS A 508 42.03 23.73 10.52
CA LYS A 508 43.46 23.52 10.43
C LYS A 508 44.07 23.95 11.76
N CYS A 509 44.76 23.05 12.46
CA CYS A 509 45.19 23.31 13.84
C CYS A 509 46.71 23.45 14.00
N ASN A 510 47.47 23.45 12.90
CA ASN A 510 48.90 23.69 12.90
C ASN A 510 49.39 24.25 11.56
N ASN A 511 50.68 24.52 11.46
CA ASN A 511 51.30 25.10 10.26
C ASN A 511 51.60 24.07 9.16
N ASN A 512 51.39 22.77 9.41
CA ASN A 512 51.58 21.74 8.38
C ASN A 512 50.50 21.91 7.29
N PRO A 513 50.87 22.07 6.01
CA PRO A 513 49.92 22.27 4.92
C PRO A 513 48.93 21.12 4.75
N ASP A 514 49.29 19.89 5.15
CA ASP A 514 48.48 18.69 4.91
C ASP A 514 47.61 18.27 6.10
N GLU A 515 47.73 18.94 7.25
CA GLU A 515 47.17 18.48 8.52
C GLU A 515 45.91 19.27 8.90
N PHE A 516 44.79 18.88 8.29
CA PHE A 516 43.45 19.35 8.65
C PHE A 516 42.74 18.35 9.55
N SER A 517 41.75 18.82 10.30
CA SER A 517 40.72 17.94 10.84
C SER A 517 39.98 17.24 9.69
N PRO A 518 39.27 16.14 9.94
CA PRO A 518 38.21 15.69 9.05
C PRO A 518 37.23 16.82 8.78
N TYR A 519 36.50 16.69 7.68
CA TYR A 519 35.28 17.47 7.49
C TYR A 519 34.26 17.12 8.57
N SER A 520 33.51 18.14 9.00
CA SER A 520 32.32 18.01 9.82
C SER A 520 31.30 17.07 9.18
N SER A 521 30.23 16.75 9.91
CA SER A 521 29.02 16.18 9.31
C SER A 521 28.58 17.01 8.10
N LEU A 522 27.89 16.35 7.16
CA LEU A 522 27.26 17.02 6.03
C LEU A 522 26.04 17.78 6.52
N PHE A 523 26.02 19.08 6.31
CA PHE A 523 24.90 19.96 6.65
C PHE A 523 24.21 20.40 5.36
N THR A 524 22.91 20.67 5.44
CA THR A 524 22.13 21.16 4.32
C THR A 524 21.39 22.44 4.66
N PHE A 525 21.20 23.32 3.68
CA PHE A 525 20.29 24.45 3.77
C PHE A 525 19.59 24.68 2.43
N ASN A 526 18.39 25.26 2.48
CA ASN A 526 17.60 25.54 1.29
C ASN A 526 17.65 27.02 1.00
N THR A 527 18.18 27.38 -0.17
CA THR A 527 17.88 28.71 -0.72
C THR A 527 16.42 28.69 -1.14
N GLY A 528 15.60 29.45 -0.43
CA GLY A 528 14.21 29.63 -0.81
C GLY A 528 14.15 30.27 -2.20
N SER A 529 13.19 29.85 -3.02
CA SER A 529 12.75 30.69 -4.14
C SER A 529 12.54 32.10 -3.59
N SER A 530 13.20 33.11 -4.17
CA SER A 530 12.69 34.50 -4.09
C SER A 530 11.18 34.37 -4.21
N GLY A 531 10.45 34.78 -3.16
CA GLY A 531 9.14 34.23 -2.79
C GLY A 531 8.34 33.73 -4.00
N ILE A 532 7.80 32.50 -3.92
CA ILE A 532 6.92 31.92 -4.94
C ILE A 532 5.77 32.90 -5.20
N THR A 533 6.01 33.90 -6.04
CA THR A 533 5.06 34.36 -6.98
C THR A 533 4.87 33.13 -7.85
N THR A 534 3.63 32.66 -7.94
CA THR A 534 3.15 32.19 -9.23
C THR A 534 3.81 33.07 -10.28
N HIS A 535 4.42 32.50 -11.32
CA HIS A 535 4.87 33.28 -12.48
C HIS A 535 3.63 33.82 -13.24
N THR A 536 2.73 34.48 -12.54
CA THR A 536 1.82 35.48 -13.04
C THR A 536 2.66 36.74 -13.19
N CYS A 537 3.40 36.80 -14.28
CA CYS A 537 3.73 38.11 -14.79
C CYS A 537 2.39 38.84 -14.94
N GLY A 538 2.27 40.05 -14.39
CA GLY A 538 1.18 40.97 -14.72
C GLY A 538 1.22 41.41 -16.19
N ALA A 539 1.69 40.55 -17.09
CA ALA A 539 1.72 40.78 -18.52
C ALA A 539 0.27 40.97 -19.01
N PRO A 540 0.05 41.86 -20.00
CA PRO A 540 -1.24 41.94 -20.68
C PRO A 540 -1.63 40.53 -21.14
N ASN A 541 -2.92 40.22 -21.21
CA ASN A 541 -3.43 38.90 -21.56
C ASN A 541 -2.97 38.47 -22.98
N ILE A 542 -1.73 37.98 -23.12
CA ILE A 542 -1.09 37.52 -24.37
C ILE A 542 -1.63 36.15 -24.80
N HIS A 543 -2.39 35.50 -23.92
CA HIS A 543 -2.99 34.19 -24.14
C HIS A 543 -4.37 34.35 -24.72
N ASN A 544 -4.72 33.43 -25.61
CA ASN A 544 -6.04 33.42 -26.20
C ASN A 544 -7.04 32.91 -25.15
N ALA A 545 -7.94 33.80 -24.69
CA ALA A 545 -8.95 33.45 -23.68
C ALA A 545 -9.92 32.34 -24.12
N GLN A 546 -10.01 32.04 -25.41
CA GLN A 546 -10.83 30.96 -25.97
C GLN A 546 -10.12 29.59 -25.94
N ARG A 547 -8.86 29.52 -25.48
CA ARG A 547 -8.09 28.28 -25.37
C ARG A 547 -7.95 27.87 -23.91
N THR A 548 -8.07 26.57 -23.67
CA THR A 548 -7.73 25.97 -22.38
C THR A 548 -6.24 25.71 -22.32
N TYR A 549 -5.62 26.17 -21.24
CA TYR A 549 -4.19 25.99 -20.99
C TYR A 549 -3.96 25.00 -19.86
N GLY A 550 -3.02 24.07 -20.08
CA GLY A 550 -2.42 23.29 -19.01
C GLY A 550 -1.23 24.03 -18.39
N THR A 551 -0.51 23.38 -17.49
CA THR A 551 0.71 23.90 -16.89
C THR A 551 1.89 22.94 -17.06
N LEU A 552 3.09 23.48 -17.05
CA LEU A 552 4.36 22.76 -17.03
C LEU A 552 5.26 23.42 -15.98
N THR A 553 5.90 22.63 -15.13
CA THR A 553 6.89 23.14 -14.17
C THR A 553 8.28 22.66 -14.57
N ASP A 554 9.25 23.57 -14.66
CA ASP A 554 10.64 23.20 -14.90
C ASP A 554 11.41 22.82 -13.64
N GLN A 555 12.69 22.49 -13.82
CA GLN A 555 13.58 22.00 -12.76
C GLN A 555 13.97 23.10 -11.76
N GLN A 556 13.67 24.37 -12.06
CA GLN A 556 13.83 25.51 -11.15
C GLN A 556 12.50 25.90 -10.48
N GLY A 557 11.41 25.18 -10.77
CA GLY A 557 10.08 25.50 -10.25
C GLY A 557 9.36 26.60 -11.03
N ASN A 558 9.88 27.04 -12.18
CA ASN A 558 9.15 28.00 -13.02
C ASN A 558 7.93 27.29 -13.62
N VAL A 559 6.76 27.92 -13.54
CA VAL A 559 5.50 27.37 -14.06
C VAL A 559 5.14 28.09 -15.34
N TYR A 560 4.90 27.31 -16.40
CA TYR A 560 4.57 27.77 -17.74
C TYR A 560 3.19 27.30 -18.15
N LYS A 561 2.47 28.08 -18.96
CA LYS A 561 1.27 27.63 -19.65
C LYS A 561 1.62 26.70 -20.81
N THR A 562 0.77 25.71 -21.04
CA THR A 562 0.87 24.78 -22.17
C THR A 562 -0.45 24.69 -22.92
N VAL A 563 -0.40 24.36 -24.20
CA VAL A 563 -1.58 24.30 -25.06
C VAL A 563 -1.48 23.11 -26.02
N ALA A 564 -2.58 22.38 -26.17
CA ALA A 564 -2.69 21.35 -27.19
C ALA A 564 -2.95 21.99 -28.56
N ILE A 565 -2.16 21.61 -29.56
CA ILE A 565 -2.29 22.01 -30.96
C ILE A 565 -2.10 20.76 -31.82
N GLY A 566 -3.17 20.31 -32.47
CA GLY A 566 -3.17 19.04 -33.20
C GLY A 566 -2.86 17.86 -32.29
N SER A 567 -1.90 17.03 -32.68
CA SER A 567 -1.44 15.85 -31.93
C SER A 567 -0.36 16.18 -30.88
N GLN A 568 -0.02 17.45 -30.68
CA GLN A 568 1.10 17.88 -29.85
C GLN A 568 0.65 18.82 -28.75
N VAL A 569 1.35 18.80 -27.61
CA VAL A 569 1.22 19.81 -26.56
C VAL A 569 2.47 20.68 -26.56
N TRP A 570 2.27 21.98 -26.70
CA TRP A 570 3.34 22.98 -26.79
C TRP A 570 3.35 23.89 -25.57
N MET A 571 4.53 24.34 -25.16
CA MET A 571 4.63 25.50 -24.27
C MET A 571 4.04 26.73 -24.95
N ALA A 572 3.18 27.45 -24.23
CA ALA A 572 2.58 28.72 -24.63
C ALA A 572 3.42 29.95 -24.20
N GLU A 573 4.49 29.71 -23.44
CA GLU A 573 5.44 30.73 -22.98
C GLU A 573 6.88 30.31 -23.29
N ASN A 574 7.78 31.27 -23.45
CA ASN A 574 9.20 31.00 -23.69
C ASN A 574 9.89 30.52 -22.40
N LEU A 575 10.81 29.57 -22.53
CA LEU A 575 11.53 28.97 -21.41
C LEU A 575 12.42 29.99 -20.67
N VAL A 576 12.40 29.98 -19.34
CA VAL A 576 13.21 30.87 -18.49
C VAL A 576 14.19 30.14 -17.57
N THR A 577 14.45 28.85 -17.78
CA THR A 577 15.43 28.10 -16.98
C THR A 577 16.88 28.61 -17.18
N GLY A 578 17.68 28.61 -16.12
CA GLY A 578 19.12 28.85 -16.16
C GLY A 578 19.96 27.57 -15.99
N ILE A 579 19.30 26.41 -15.92
CA ILE A 579 19.93 25.11 -15.68
C ILE A 579 19.43 24.07 -16.69
N TYR A 580 20.26 23.07 -16.95
CA TYR A 580 19.84 21.86 -17.65
C TYR A 580 18.98 20.95 -16.76
N ARG A 581 18.34 19.94 -17.35
CA ARG A 581 17.44 19.01 -16.66
C ARG A 581 18.10 18.28 -15.50
N ASN A 582 19.41 18.01 -15.61
CA ASN A 582 20.17 17.36 -14.55
C ASN A 582 20.59 18.30 -13.40
N GLY A 583 20.23 19.58 -13.46
CA GLY A 583 20.57 20.59 -12.45
C GLY A 583 21.83 21.39 -12.74
N ASP A 584 22.59 21.05 -13.78
CA ASP A 584 23.82 21.77 -14.12
C ASP A 584 23.52 23.19 -14.61
N PRO A 585 24.29 24.21 -14.19
CA PRO A 585 24.10 25.57 -14.67
C PRO A 585 24.47 25.73 -16.15
N ILE A 586 23.74 26.60 -16.82
CA ILE A 586 24.03 27.11 -18.17
C ILE A 586 24.64 28.51 -18.00
N ALA A 587 25.69 28.83 -18.75
CA ALA A 587 26.37 30.11 -18.63
C ALA A 587 25.45 31.29 -18.99
N ASN A 588 25.33 32.28 -18.12
CA ASN A 588 24.65 33.55 -18.41
C ASN A 588 25.66 34.54 -19.00
N LEU A 589 25.61 34.77 -20.32
CA LEU A 589 26.59 35.58 -21.04
C LEU A 589 25.93 36.85 -21.59
N THR A 590 26.12 37.97 -20.91
CA THR A 590 25.49 39.25 -21.28
C THR A 590 26.33 40.07 -22.28
N THR A 591 27.66 39.93 -22.27
CA THR A 591 28.54 40.72 -23.16
C THR A 591 28.60 40.13 -24.59
N GLY A 592 28.69 41.01 -25.60
CA GLY A 592 28.76 40.60 -27.01
C GLY A 592 29.97 39.71 -27.29
N GLN A 593 31.11 40.05 -26.69
CA GLN A 593 32.37 39.36 -26.87
C GLN A 593 32.33 37.93 -26.29
N ASP A 594 31.85 37.76 -25.06
CA ASP A 594 31.77 36.44 -24.43
C ASP A 594 30.81 35.52 -25.18
N TRP A 595 29.70 36.08 -25.68
CA TRP A 595 28.71 35.35 -26.47
C TRP A 595 29.28 34.80 -27.78
N VAL A 596 30.03 35.61 -28.52
CA VAL A 596 30.62 35.20 -29.80
C VAL A 596 31.77 34.21 -29.59
N ALA A 597 32.47 34.29 -28.45
CA ALA A 597 33.61 33.44 -28.14
C ALA A 597 33.22 32.02 -27.68
N THR A 598 32.01 31.82 -27.16
CA THR A 598 31.61 30.51 -26.61
C THR A 598 31.22 29.49 -27.68
N ASN A 599 31.58 28.23 -27.44
CA ASN A 599 31.02 27.04 -28.12
C ASN A 599 30.26 26.13 -27.15
N ASP A 600 30.04 26.59 -25.91
CA ASP A 600 29.26 25.91 -24.90
C ASP A 600 27.86 26.54 -24.79
N GLY A 601 26.94 25.81 -24.17
CA GLY A 601 25.60 26.30 -23.93
C GLY A 601 25.56 27.59 -23.11
N ALA A 602 24.88 28.59 -23.63
CA ALA A 602 24.73 29.90 -23.01
C ALA A 602 23.30 30.43 -23.14
N TRP A 603 22.91 31.27 -22.18
CA TRP A 603 21.64 32.00 -22.19
C TRP A 603 21.82 33.46 -21.78
N LEU A 604 20.81 34.28 -22.10
CA LEU A 604 20.61 35.62 -21.55
C LEU A 604 19.14 36.04 -21.66
N TYR A 605 18.77 37.13 -21.00
CA TYR A 605 17.50 37.80 -21.27
C TYR A 605 17.57 38.62 -22.56
N VAL A 606 16.41 38.78 -23.22
CA VAL A 606 16.30 39.67 -24.37
C VAL A 606 16.85 41.06 -24.01
N ASN A 607 17.65 41.62 -24.92
CA ASN A 607 18.34 42.90 -24.75
C ASN A 607 19.21 43.05 -23.47
N ASN A 608 19.67 41.94 -22.88
CA ASN A 608 20.39 41.93 -21.59
C ASN A 608 19.59 42.53 -20.42
N ASP A 609 18.27 42.64 -20.52
CA ASP A 609 17.46 43.33 -19.53
C ASP A 609 16.46 42.37 -18.87
N SER A 610 16.89 41.86 -17.72
CA SER A 610 16.07 40.97 -16.88
C SER A 610 14.94 41.70 -16.15
N ALA A 611 14.95 43.03 -16.08
CA ALA A 611 13.91 43.78 -15.37
C ALA A 611 12.68 43.95 -16.26
N ASN A 612 12.90 44.26 -17.54
CA ASN A 612 11.81 44.60 -18.47
C ASN A 612 11.44 43.46 -19.43
N TYR A 613 12.36 42.54 -19.74
CA TYR A 613 12.12 41.49 -20.74
C TYR A 613 12.23 40.06 -20.21
N HIS A 614 12.44 39.89 -18.89
CA HIS A 614 12.25 38.60 -18.23
C HIS A 614 10.86 38.02 -18.50
N CYS A 615 9.85 38.88 -18.64
CA CYS A 615 8.50 38.47 -19.01
C CYS A 615 7.81 39.51 -19.91
N PRO A 616 7.06 39.11 -20.96
CA PRO A 616 6.75 37.74 -21.39
C PRO A 616 7.75 37.12 -22.38
N LEU A 617 8.82 37.82 -22.73
CA LEU A 617 9.75 37.38 -23.78
C LEU A 617 10.68 36.22 -23.35
N GLY A 618 10.95 36.09 -22.06
CA GLY A 618 11.74 35.00 -21.50
C GLY A 618 13.23 35.09 -21.84
N LYS A 619 13.91 33.94 -21.81
CA LYS A 619 15.34 33.83 -22.13
C LYS A 619 15.54 33.39 -23.58
N ILE A 620 16.69 33.78 -24.12
CA ILE A 620 17.22 33.26 -25.38
C ILE A 620 18.45 32.41 -25.11
N TYR A 621 18.64 31.39 -25.92
CA TYR A 621 19.67 30.37 -25.77
C TYR A 621 20.43 30.23 -27.09
N ASN A 622 21.73 29.95 -27.03
CA ASN A 622 22.43 29.45 -28.20
C ASN A 622 22.06 28.00 -28.49
N TRP A 623 22.32 27.52 -29.70
CA TRP A 623 21.94 26.17 -30.09
C TRP A 623 22.72 25.08 -29.34
N TYR A 624 23.92 25.41 -28.82
CA TYR A 624 24.69 24.49 -27.98
C TYR A 624 23.96 24.15 -26.67
N ALA A 625 23.23 25.10 -26.08
CA ALA A 625 22.36 24.81 -24.94
C ALA A 625 21.13 23.98 -25.36
N VAL A 626 20.59 24.23 -26.56
CA VAL A 626 19.42 23.53 -27.11
C VAL A 626 19.71 22.05 -27.38
N ASN A 627 20.84 21.75 -27.99
CA ASN A 627 21.26 20.40 -28.36
C ASN A 627 22.38 19.90 -27.43
N ASP A 628 22.13 19.97 -26.12
CA ASP A 628 22.99 19.39 -25.08
C ASP A 628 22.37 18.09 -24.56
N ALA A 629 23.20 17.06 -24.31
CA ALA A 629 22.74 15.78 -23.79
C ALA A 629 22.02 15.89 -22.43
N ARG A 630 22.31 16.93 -21.65
CA ARG A 630 21.67 17.22 -20.36
C ARG A 630 20.25 17.76 -20.50
N ASN A 631 19.83 18.16 -21.70
CA ASN A 631 18.49 18.65 -22.07
C ASN A 631 18.00 19.91 -21.33
N LEU A 632 17.39 20.85 -22.05
CA LEU A 632 16.73 22.02 -21.43
C LEU A 632 15.34 21.69 -20.88
N CYS A 633 14.56 20.94 -21.65
CA CYS A 633 13.15 20.73 -21.36
C CYS A 633 12.93 19.88 -20.09
N PRO A 634 11.82 20.08 -19.35
CA PRO A 634 11.48 19.25 -18.19
C PRO A 634 11.27 17.77 -18.52
N SER A 635 11.22 16.91 -17.49
CA SER A 635 10.93 15.49 -17.70
C SER A 635 9.57 15.29 -18.36
N GLY A 636 9.48 14.35 -19.31
CA GLY A 636 8.27 14.12 -20.12
C GLY A 636 8.03 15.15 -21.23
N TRP A 637 8.95 16.09 -21.43
CA TRP A 637 8.97 17.07 -22.52
C TRP A 637 10.32 17.06 -23.21
N HIS A 638 10.38 17.52 -24.46
CA HIS A 638 11.63 17.59 -25.22
C HIS A 638 11.69 18.84 -26.10
N MET A 639 12.89 19.12 -26.60
CA MET A 639 13.13 20.21 -27.54
C MET A 639 12.52 19.86 -28.90
N PRO A 640 11.76 20.76 -29.55
CA PRO A 640 11.06 20.45 -30.79
C PRO A 640 12.03 20.22 -31.94
N SER A 641 11.89 19.08 -32.60
CA SER A 641 12.54 18.78 -33.87
C SER A 641 11.92 19.57 -35.02
N ASP A 642 12.62 19.63 -36.15
CA ASP A 642 12.14 20.32 -37.35
C ASP A 642 10.87 19.65 -37.90
N GLY A 643 10.76 18.33 -37.77
CA GLY A 643 9.57 17.56 -38.13
C GLY A 643 8.36 17.89 -37.26
N GLU A 644 8.57 18.17 -35.97
CA GLU A 644 7.48 18.58 -35.07
C GLU A 644 7.01 19.99 -35.37
N TRP A 645 7.91 20.91 -35.71
CA TRP A 645 7.54 22.23 -36.22
C TRP A 645 6.75 22.15 -37.54
N THR A 646 7.11 21.22 -38.43
CA THR A 646 6.35 20.95 -39.66
C THR A 646 4.98 20.35 -39.38
N THR A 647 4.86 19.49 -38.37
CA THR A 647 3.56 18.95 -37.92
C THR A 647 2.65 20.06 -37.43
N LEU A 648 3.18 20.96 -36.59
CA LEU A 648 2.48 22.14 -36.10
C LEU A 648 2.03 23.06 -37.25
N SER A 649 2.93 23.39 -38.19
CA SER A 649 2.59 24.29 -39.29
C SER A 649 1.54 23.70 -40.23
N ASN A 650 1.64 22.41 -40.56
CA ASN A 650 0.65 21.70 -41.38
C ASN A 650 -0.73 21.68 -40.72
N PHE A 651 -0.80 21.40 -39.41
CA PHE A 651 -2.07 21.42 -38.67
C PHE A 651 -2.76 22.80 -38.73
N LEU A 652 -1.97 23.88 -38.77
CA LEU A 652 -2.49 25.24 -38.82
C LEU A 652 -2.83 25.74 -40.23
N GLY A 653 -2.67 24.90 -41.27
CA GLY A 653 -2.96 25.25 -42.65
C GLY A 653 -1.74 25.57 -43.51
N GLY A 654 -0.54 25.22 -43.04
CA GLY A 654 0.73 25.37 -43.75
C GLY A 654 1.50 26.65 -43.39
N GLU A 655 2.79 26.68 -43.73
CA GLU A 655 3.70 27.79 -43.42
C GLU A 655 3.19 29.19 -43.82
N PRO A 656 2.52 29.42 -44.97
CA PRO A 656 2.06 30.74 -45.38
C PRO A 656 1.11 31.44 -44.39
N VAL A 657 0.35 30.67 -43.60
CA VAL A 657 -0.69 31.18 -42.67
C VAL A 657 -0.45 30.81 -41.20
N ALA A 658 0.40 29.82 -40.93
CA ALA A 658 0.63 29.31 -39.58
C ALA A 658 1.21 30.38 -38.64
N GLY A 659 2.05 31.28 -39.13
CA GLY A 659 2.65 32.35 -38.33
C GLY A 659 1.59 33.27 -37.71
N GLY A 660 0.58 33.69 -38.50
CA GLY A 660 -0.53 34.51 -38.00
C GLY A 660 -1.31 33.83 -36.87
N LYS A 661 -1.52 32.53 -37.00
CA LYS A 661 -2.24 31.71 -36.01
C LYS A 661 -1.46 31.44 -34.73
N LEU A 662 -0.14 31.53 -34.78
CA LEU A 662 0.78 31.34 -33.65
C LEU A 662 1.06 32.65 -32.89
N LYS A 663 1.16 33.78 -33.61
CA LYS A 663 1.43 35.11 -33.04
C LYS A 663 0.32 35.55 -32.09
N THR A 664 0.70 36.22 -30.99
CA THR A 664 -0.27 37.00 -30.21
C THR A 664 -0.91 38.09 -31.06
N ALA A 665 -2.18 38.39 -30.78
CA ALA A 665 -2.90 39.51 -31.40
C ALA A 665 -2.49 40.88 -30.81
N LEU A 666 -1.74 40.88 -29.69
CA LEU A 666 -1.29 42.13 -29.07
C LEU A 666 -0.20 42.82 -29.90
N GLY A 667 -0.29 44.15 -29.98
CA GLY A 667 0.74 45.02 -30.55
C GLY A 667 1.89 45.31 -29.57
N PHE A 668 2.59 46.43 -29.79
CA PHE A 668 3.84 46.75 -29.09
C PHE A 668 3.62 46.76 -27.55
N PRO A 669 4.51 46.17 -26.74
CA PRO A 669 5.86 45.68 -27.05
C PRO A 669 5.94 44.22 -27.51
N ALA A 670 4.81 43.53 -27.74
CA ALA A 670 4.82 42.14 -28.20
C ALA A 670 5.17 42.03 -29.70
N TRP A 671 4.60 42.91 -30.53
CA TRP A 671 4.90 43.05 -31.96
C TRP A 671 4.85 44.52 -32.35
N ASP A 672 5.68 44.97 -33.28
CA ASP A 672 5.67 46.37 -33.74
C ASP A 672 4.27 46.80 -34.25
N PRO A 673 3.93 48.11 -34.19
CA PRO A 673 2.65 48.62 -34.66
C PRO A 673 2.36 48.19 -36.10
N GLY A 674 1.15 47.69 -36.33
CA GLY A 674 0.74 47.11 -37.62
C GLY A 674 0.92 45.60 -37.72
N ASN A 675 1.01 44.88 -36.58
CA ASN A 675 0.95 43.42 -36.55
C ASN A 675 -0.29 42.90 -37.30
N VAL A 676 -0.10 42.42 -38.53
CA VAL A 676 -1.20 41.90 -39.35
C VAL A 676 -1.32 40.39 -39.15
N GLU A 677 -2.57 39.92 -39.23
CA GLU A 677 -2.94 38.50 -39.24
C GLU A 677 -2.59 37.70 -37.96
N GLY A 678 -2.12 38.36 -36.90
CA GLY A 678 -1.93 37.75 -35.58
C GLY A 678 -3.28 37.45 -34.91
N THR A 679 -3.72 36.19 -34.91
CA THR A 679 -5.00 35.77 -34.30
C THR A 679 -4.83 35.01 -33.00
N ASN A 680 -3.66 34.41 -32.79
CA ASN A 680 -3.39 33.47 -31.70
C ASN A 680 -4.44 32.35 -31.56
N GLU A 681 -5.12 31.94 -32.63
CA GLU A 681 -6.16 30.90 -32.56
C GLU A 681 -5.61 29.55 -32.07
N SER A 682 -4.32 29.30 -32.28
CA SER A 682 -3.63 28.11 -31.76
C SER A 682 -3.46 28.13 -30.24
N GLY A 683 -3.40 29.32 -29.64
CA GLY A 683 -3.02 29.54 -28.24
C GLY A 683 -1.52 29.51 -27.98
N PHE A 684 -0.67 29.39 -29.01
CA PHE A 684 0.78 29.36 -28.88
C PHE A 684 1.34 30.67 -28.32
N SER A 685 0.71 31.83 -28.55
CA SER A 685 1.12 33.12 -27.96
C SER A 685 2.56 33.52 -28.31
N ALA A 686 2.94 33.47 -29.59
CA ALA A 686 4.27 33.86 -30.04
C ALA A 686 4.50 35.38 -29.94
N LEU A 687 5.74 35.78 -29.60
CA LEU A 687 6.13 37.16 -29.31
C LEU A 687 7.38 37.57 -30.11
N GLY A 688 7.46 38.84 -30.50
CA GLY A 688 8.57 39.45 -31.23
C GLY A 688 9.80 39.74 -30.37
N GLY A 689 10.39 38.71 -29.76
CA GLY A 689 11.53 38.83 -28.85
C GLY A 689 12.88 39.18 -29.50
N GLY A 690 12.95 39.28 -30.83
CA GLY A 690 14.20 39.48 -31.55
C GLY A 690 15.18 38.33 -31.36
N TYR A 691 16.47 38.63 -31.52
CA TYR A 691 17.54 37.66 -31.32
C TYR A 691 18.89 38.30 -30.98
N ARG A 692 19.80 37.46 -30.46
CA ARG A 692 21.21 37.79 -30.31
C ARG A 692 22.00 37.22 -31.49
N ASN A 693 22.75 38.06 -32.19
CA ASN A 693 23.56 37.63 -33.33
C ASN A 693 24.85 36.94 -32.86
N GLY A 694 25.09 35.72 -33.33
CA GLY A 694 26.22 34.87 -32.96
C GLY A 694 27.56 35.25 -33.57
N THR A 695 27.60 36.26 -34.45
CA THR A 695 28.82 36.74 -35.13
C THR A 695 29.36 38.02 -34.49
N ASN A 696 28.50 38.96 -34.10
CA ASN A 696 28.91 40.24 -33.51
C ASN A 696 28.39 40.47 -32.08
N GLY A 697 27.55 39.59 -31.56
CA GLY A 697 27.02 39.70 -30.20
C GLY A 697 26.05 40.87 -30.00
N SER A 698 25.52 41.47 -31.06
CA SER A 698 24.50 42.52 -30.97
C SER A 698 23.09 41.94 -30.96
N PHE A 699 22.14 42.70 -30.39
CA PHE A 699 20.72 42.38 -30.38
C PHE A 699 20.00 43.05 -31.55
N PHE A 700 19.12 42.30 -32.22
CA PHE A 700 18.37 42.79 -33.39
C PHE A 700 16.90 42.39 -33.35
N ALA A 701 16.11 43.09 -34.18
CA ALA A 701 14.74 42.74 -34.56
C ALA A 701 13.74 42.61 -33.40
N TRP A 702 14.00 43.29 -32.28
CA TRP A 702 13.04 43.40 -31.18
C TRP A 702 11.75 44.08 -31.66
N GLY A 703 10.59 43.52 -31.29
CA GLY A 703 9.25 43.95 -31.73
C GLY A 703 8.92 43.54 -33.17
N SER A 704 9.89 43.58 -34.09
CA SER A 704 9.66 43.27 -35.51
C SER A 704 9.69 41.77 -35.84
N GLN A 705 10.49 40.96 -35.14
CA GLN A 705 10.61 39.52 -35.40
C GLN A 705 10.70 38.70 -34.13
N GLY A 706 10.19 37.47 -34.17
CA GLY A 706 10.37 36.45 -33.13
C GLY A 706 11.05 35.23 -33.71
N TYR A 707 11.98 34.62 -32.96
CA TYR A 707 12.75 33.46 -33.36
C TYR A 707 12.70 32.34 -32.32
N TRP A 708 12.56 31.10 -32.79
CA TRP A 708 12.56 29.89 -31.96
C TRP A 708 13.46 28.82 -32.55
N TRP A 709 14.21 28.14 -31.67
CA TRP A 709 15.07 27.03 -32.08
C TRP A 709 14.31 25.75 -32.40
N SER A 710 14.86 24.97 -33.33
CA SER A 710 14.65 23.53 -33.43
C SER A 710 15.88 22.78 -32.92
N ALA A 711 15.67 21.59 -32.35
CA ALA A 711 16.74 20.65 -32.00
C ALA A 711 17.45 20.04 -33.23
N THR A 712 16.92 20.21 -34.45
CA THR A 712 17.49 19.57 -35.64
C THR A 712 18.62 20.40 -36.24
N SER A 713 19.82 19.81 -36.31
CA SER A 713 20.99 20.39 -36.98
C SER A 713 20.77 20.47 -38.50
N PHE A 714 21.39 21.45 -39.17
CA PHE A 714 21.52 21.45 -40.63
C PHE A 714 22.86 20.80 -41.01
N GLU A 715 22.85 19.78 -41.87
CA GLU A 715 23.94 18.79 -41.99
C GLU A 715 25.27 19.31 -42.57
N THR A 716 25.36 20.57 -42.98
CA THR A 716 26.61 21.17 -43.45
C THR A 716 26.76 22.59 -42.90
N SER A 717 27.84 22.83 -42.14
CA SER A 717 28.24 24.08 -41.47
C SER A 717 27.49 24.40 -40.18
N ASN A 718 27.98 25.40 -39.43
CA ASN A 718 27.65 25.74 -38.04
C ASN A 718 26.20 26.20 -37.83
N ASN A 719 25.22 25.66 -38.56
CA ASN A 719 23.84 26.09 -38.59
C ASN A 719 22.88 25.02 -38.06
N ALA A 720 21.74 25.47 -37.59
CA ALA A 720 20.63 24.64 -37.17
C ALA A 720 19.29 25.21 -37.65
N TRP A 721 18.27 24.37 -37.72
CA TRP A 721 16.94 24.81 -38.11
C TRP A 721 16.31 25.67 -37.02
N SER A 722 15.57 26.68 -37.45
CA SER A 722 14.82 27.57 -36.58
C SER A 722 13.51 27.96 -37.26
N ARG A 723 12.62 28.56 -36.48
CA ARG A 723 11.40 29.19 -36.97
C ARG A 723 11.39 30.66 -36.64
N SER A 724 10.94 31.48 -37.58
CA SER A 724 10.73 32.90 -37.31
C SER A 724 9.38 33.39 -37.82
N MET A 725 8.90 34.45 -37.20
CA MET A 725 7.67 35.14 -37.54
C MET A 725 7.95 36.63 -37.58
N THR A 726 7.33 37.34 -38.54
CA THR A 726 7.46 38.79 -38.67
C THR A 726 6.15 39.50 -38.29
N TRP A 727 6.26 40.73 -37.81
CA TRP A 727 5.09 41.52 -37.42
C TRP A 727 4.09 41.70 -38.58
N ASN A 728 4.58 41.89 -39.81
CA ASN A 728 3.78 42.29 -40.97
C ASN A 728 3.28 41.15 -41.88
N THR A 729 3.43 39.87 -41.51
CA THR A 729 2.93 38.74 -42.32
C THR A 729 2.36 37.62 -41.43
N GLY A 730 1.45 36.81 -41.97
CA GLY A 730 0.97 35.56 -41.35
C GLY A 730 1.87 34.34 -41.57
N THR A 731 3.04 34.48 -42.18
CA THR A 731 3.91 33.36 -42.56
C THR A 731 4.81 32.90 -41.40
N LEU A 732 4.92 31.59 -41.22
CA LEU A 732 5.93 30.95 -40.37
C LEU A 732 7.14 30.59 -41.24
N PHE A 733 8.23 31.33 -41.07
CA PHE A 733 9.44 31.12 -41.85
C PHE A 733 10.30 30.01 -41.24
N ARG A 734 10.84 29.15 -42.12
CA ARG A 734 11.82 28.11 -41.78
C ARG A 734 13.19 28.50 -42.33
N SER A 735 14.17 28.66 -41.43
CA SER A 735 15.51 29.13 -41.78
C SER A 735 16.60 28.27 -41.10
N ASN A 736 17.76 28.14 -41.75
CA ASN A 736 18.96 27.59 -41.12
C ASN A 736 19.85 28.76 -40.66
N ASN A 737 20.08 28.85 -39.35
CA ASN A 737 20.76 29.98 -38.72
C ASN A 737 21.95 29.49 -37.89
N ASN A 738 22.89 30.38 -37.57
CA ASN A 738 24.14 30.01 -36.91
C ASN A 738 23.85 29.49 -35.49
N LYS A 739 24.49 28.40 -35.10
CA LYS A 739 24.35 27.76 -33.77
C LYS A 739 24.75 28.68 -32.62
N ARG A 740 25.52 29.74 -32.88
CA ARG A 740 25.83 30.81 -31.92
C ARG A 740 24.75 31.87 -31.80
N ASP A 741 23.76 31.94 -32.69
CA ASP A 741 22.65 32.87 -32.52
C ASP A 741 21.86 32.54 -31.25
N GLY A 742 21.31 33.54 -30.59
CA GLY A 742 20.46 33.38 -29.41
C GLY A 742 19.00 33.55 -29.76
N TYR A 743 18.23 32.45 -29.69
CA TYR A 743 16.78 32.45 -29.95
C TYR A 743 15.99 31.90 -28.77
N SER A 744 14.68 32.16 -28.77
CA SER A 744 13.77 31.65 -27.74
C SER A 744 13.59 30.14 -27.87
N VAL A 745 13.17 29.51 -26.77
CA VAL A 745 12.95 28.07 -26.68
C VAL A 745 11.57 27.77 -26.11
N ARG A 746 10.89 26.78 -26.68
CA ARG A 746 9.65 26.20 -26.20
C ARG A 746 9.73 24.69 -26.32
N CYS A 747 9.31 23.98 -25.28
CA CYS A 747 9.28 22.53 -25.24
C CYS A 747 7.97 21.99 -25.81
N VAL A 748 8.02 20.76 -26.31
CA VAL A 748 6.89 20.02 -26.86
C VAL A 748 6.82 18.62 -26.24
N ARG A 749 5.64 18.01 -26.26
CA ARG A 749 5.43 16.58 -26.06
C ARG A 749 4.27 16.11 -26.93
N ASP A 750 4.23 14.82 -27.24
CA ASP A 750 3.10 14.23 -27.96
C ASP A 750 1.87 14.05 -27.04
N LEU A 751 0.67 14.17 -27.62
CA LEU A 751 -0.56 13.77 -26.93
C LEU A 751 -0.64 12.23 -26.87
N PRO A 752 -1.13 11.64 -25.75
CA PRO A 752 -1.41 10.21 -25.71
C PRO A 752 -2.45 9.85 -26.78
N ALA A 753 -2.45 8.58 -27.24
CA ALA A 753 -3.27 8.10 -28.36
C ALA A 753 -4.80 8.32 -28.22
N ASN A 754 -5.28 8.73 -27.05
CA ASN A 754 -6.68 9.07 -26.76
C ASN A 754 -7.05 10.54 -27.06
N GLY A 755 -6.12 11.38 -27.53
CA GLY A 755 -6.43 12.65 -28.20
C GLY A 755 -7.08 13.73 -27.32
N ARG A 756 -7.02 13.60 -25.99
CA ARG A 756 -7.53 14.61 -25.05
C ARG A 756 -6.39 15.06 -24.14
N MET A 757 -6.34 16.36 -23.82
CA MET A 757 -5.63 16.77 -22.61
C MET A 757 -6.38 16.10 -21.46
N GLU A 758 -5.71 15.21 -20.73
CA GLU A 758 -6.23 14.79 -19.43
C GLU A 758 -6.53 16.06 -18.64
N GLU A 759 -7.79 16.22 -18.20
CA GLU A 759 -8.12 17.21 -17.19
C GLU A 759 -7.10 17.03 -16.06
N ALA A 760 -6.56 18.14 -15.57
CA ALA A 760 -5.54 18.12 -14.54
C ALA A 760 -6.01 17.19 -13.41
N SER A 761 -5.34 16.03 -13.29
CA SER A 761 -5.45 15.14 -12.14
C SER A 761 -5.50 16.01 -10.88
N GLU A 762 -6.46 15.76 -9.99
CA GLU A 762 -6.56 16.45 -8.70
C GLU A 762 -5.36 15.99 -7.85
N LEU A 763 -4.15 16.44 -8.19
CA LEU A 763 -2.93 16.06 -7.49
C LEU A 763 -2.92 16.80 -6.15
N TYR A 764 -3.54 16.19 -5.14
CA TYR A 764 -3.33 16.56 -3.75
C TYR A 764 -1.83 16.44 -3.44
N ASP A 765 -1.18 17.54 -3.09
CA ASP A 765 0.14 17.49 -2.44
C ASP A 765 -0.11 17.28 -0.95
N VAL A 766 0.06 16.04 -0.49
CA VAL A 766 -0.17 15.68 0.91
C VAL A 766 1.12 15.30 1.61
N GLN A 767 1.30 15.90 2.79
CA GLN A 767 2.41 15.64 3.70
C GLN A 767 1.87 15.10 5.03
N LEU A 768 2.56 14.10 5.57
CA LEU A 768 2.21 13.45 6.83
C LEU A 768 3.27 13.76 7.89
N PHE A 769 2.86 14.40 8.99
CA PHE A 769 3.74 14.76 10.10
C PHE A 769 3.33 14.01 11.37
N PRO A 770 4.16 13.09 11.88
CA PRO A 770 3.92 12.47 13.19
C PRO A 770 4.04 13.50 14.32
N ASN A 771 3.14 13.43 15.30
CA ASN A 771 3.23 14.17 16.56
C ASN A 771 3.20 13.20 17.76
N PRO A 772 4.35 12.56 18.09
CA PRO A 772 4.43 11.56 19.14
C PRO A 772 4.04 12.09 20.53
N ALA A 773 4.26 13.38 20.79
CA ALA A 773 3.95 13.99 22.09
C ALA A 773 2.46 13.94 22.43
N ASN A 774 1.60 13.97 21.41
CA ASN A 774 0.15 14.04 21.57
C ASN A 774 -0.58 12.78 21.05
N ASN A 775 0.15 11.69 20.74
CA ASN A 775 -0.40 10.50 20.08
C ASN A 775 -1.24 10.86 18.84
N SER A 776 -0.78 11.80 18.02
CA SER A 776 -1.51 12.26 16.84
C SER A 776 -0.64 12.34 15.59
N ILE A 777 -1.28 12.48 14.44
CA ILE A 777 -0.65 12.78 13.15
C ILE A 777 -1.32 14.00 12.55
N ASN A 778 -0.54 14.84 11.86
CA ASN A 778 -1.05 15.97 11.09
C ASN A 778 -0.92 15.64 9.60
N LEU A 779 -2.05 15.65 8.89
CA LEU A 779 -2.10 15.61 7.44
C LEU A 779 -2.20 17.05 6.94
N VAL A 780 -1.19 17.48 6.18
CA VAL A 780 -1.19 18.78 5.50
C VAL A 780 -1.48 18.50 4.03
N ILE A 781 -2.67 18.88 3.58
CA ILE A 781 -3.16 18.64 2.22
C ILE A 781 -3.21 19.97 1.50
N ARG A 782 -2.50 20.09 0.38
CA ARG A 782 -2.59 21.24 -0.52
C ARG A 782 -3.43 20.87 -1.73
N SER A 783 -4.48 21.67 -1.96
CA SER A 783 -5.38 21.51 -3.09
C SER A 783 -5.44 22.79 -3.93
N SER A 784 -5.40 22.64 -5.25
CA SER A 784 -5.59 23.74 -6.21
C SER A 784 -7.07 24.08 -6.46
N VAL A 785 -8.00 23.23 -6.00
CA VAL A 785 -9.44 23.40 -6.15
C VAL A 785 -10.17 23.01 -4.86
N ALA A 786 -11.28 23.69 -4.56
CA ALA A 786 -12.16 23.24 -3.49
C ALA A 786 -12.81 21.91 -3.90
N SER A 787 -12.69 20.89 -3.06
CA SER A 787 -13.12 19.52 -3.38
C SER A 787 -13.35 18.71 -2.11
N GLN A 788 -14.17 17.67 -2.22
CA GLN A 788 -14.35 16.69 -1.17
C GLN A 788 -13.39 15.51 -1.38
N THR A 789 -12.60 15.16 -0.36
CA THR A 789 -11.65 14.04 -0.38
C THR A 789 -11.99 13.00 0.68
N THR A 790 -11.54 11.76 0.51
CA THR A 790 -11.65 10.71 1.54
C THR A 790 -10.30 10.43 2.17
N ILE A 791 -10.29 10.27 3.49
CA ILE A 791 -9.11 9.91 4.27
C ILE A 791 -9.38 8.59 4.97
N ARG A 792 -8.50 7.61 4.75
CA ARG A 792 -8.60 6.28 5.36
C ARG A 792 -7.30 5.90 6.05
N ILE A 793 -7.39 5.36 7.26
CA ILE A 793 -6.26 4.68 7.91
C ILE A 793 -6.58 3.20 7.87
N THR A 794 -5.69 2.40 7.29
CA THR A 794 -5.84 0.95 7.18
C THR A 794 -4.65 0.25 7.80
N ASP A 795 -4.84 -0.97 8.30
CA ASP A 795 -3.71 -1.85 8.59
C ASP A 795 -3.16 -2.49 7.30
N LEU A 796 -2.07 -3.26 7.41
CA LEU A 796 -1.47 -3.95 6.25
C LEU A 796 -2.34 -5.06 5.64
N LEU A 797 -3.43 -5.46 6.32
CA LEU A 797 -4.42 -6.42 5.81
C LEU A 797 -5.59 -5.72 5.11
N GLY A 798 -5.56 -4.39 5.02
CA GLY A 798 -6.60 -3.59 4.38
C GLY A 798 -7.82 -3.32 5.26
N ARG A 799 -7.79 -3.70 6.55
CA ARG A 799 -8.88 -3.38 7.49
C ARG A 799 -8.87 -1.89 7.77
N VAL A 800 -10.02 -1.25 7.63
CA VAL A 800 -10.20 0.19 7.80
C VAL A 800 -10.29 0.51 9.30
N MET A 801 -9.27 1.16 9.83
CA MET A 801 -9.21 1.63 11.21
C MET A 801 -9.90 2.99 11.38
N ARG A 802 -9.85 3.82 10.33
CA ARG A 802 -10.54 5.11 10.26
C ARG A 802 -10.93 5.44 8.84
N HIS A 803 -12.08 6.09 8.66
CA HIS A 803 -12.58 6.55 7.36
C HIS A 803 -13.41 7.82 7.56
N GLU A 804 -12.93 8.92 6.98
CA GLU A 804 -13.57 10.23 7.05
C GLU A 804 -13.62 10.86 5.67
N THR A 805 -14.55 11.80 5.51
CA THR A 805 -14.71 12.61 4.30
C THR A 805 -14.50 14.06 4.70
N GLU A 806 -13.63 14.74 3.96
CA GLU A 806 -13.10 16.05 4.32
C GLU A 806 -13.29 17.05 3.17
N GLU A 807 -13.78 18.24 3.50
CA GLU A 807 -13.93 19.33 2.55
C GLU A 807 -12.62 20.13 2.48
N LEU A 808 -11.94 20.04 1.35
CA LEU A 808 -10.76 20.83 1.07
C LEU A 808 -11.17 22.18 0.49
N THR A 809 -10.57 23.25 1.01
CA THR A 809 -10.62 24.56 0.37
C THR A 809 -9.40 24.73 -0.53
N THR A 810 -9.48 25.65 -1.50
CA THR A 810 -8.31 26.01 -2.31
C THR A 810 -7.21 26.57 -1.40
N GLY A 811 -6.02 25.95 -1.41
CA GLY A 811 -4.91 26.30 -0.52
C GLY A 811 -4.44 25.11 0.31
N THR A 812 -4.05 25.35 1.57
CA THR A 812 -3.54 24.31 2.49
C THR A 812 -4.57 24.03 3.59
N THR A 813 -5.00 22.78 3.71
CA THR A 813 -5.81 22.28 4.83
C THR A 813 -4.93 21.42 5.74
N THR A 814 -4.98 21.63 7.05
CA THR A 814 -4.30 20.77 8.03
C THR A 814 -5.33 20.03 8.87
N ILE A 815 -5.23 18.71 8.90
CA ILE A 815 -6.15 17.82 9.60
C ILE A 815 -5.36 17.05 10.64
N THR A 816 -5.82 17.05 11.89
CA THR A 816 -5.14 16.37 13.00
C THR A 816 -5.92 15.13 13.40
N TYR A 817 -5.30 13.96 13.28
CA TYR A 817 -5.87 12.70 13.72
C TYR A 817 -5.27 12.25 15.04
N ASN A 818 -6.11 12.05 16.04
CA ASN A 818 -5.71 11.28 17.22
C ASN A 818 -5.56 9.81 16.81
N ILE A 819 -4.45 9.17 17.18
CA ILE A 819 -4.15 7.77 16.90
C ILE A 819 -3.85 6.97 18.16
N SER A 820 -4.25 7.47 19.35
CA SER A 820 -4.00 6.82 20.64
C SER A 820 -4.62 5.42 20.74
N ASP A 821 -5.75 5.21 20.09
CA ASP A 821 -6.52 3.96 20.01
C ASP A 821 -5.92 2.90 19.07
N LEU A 822 -5.01 3.28 18.17
CA LEU A 822 -4.32 2.32 17.31
C LEU A 822 -3.28 1.52 18.10
N ALA A 823 -3.14 0.22 17.88
CA ALA A 823 -2.05 -0.56 18.46
C ALA A 823 -0.68 -0.15 17.86
N SER A 824 0.42 -0.52 18.51
CA SER A 824 1.75 -0.39 17.87
C SER A 824 1.78 -1.28 16.63
N GLY A 825 2.22 -0.73 15.50
CA GLY A 825 2.08 -1.40 14.22
C GLY A 825 2.34 -0.50 13.01
N VAL A 826 2.21 -1.10 11.82
CA VAL A 826 2.34 -0.41 10.54
C VAL A 826 0.95 -0.22 9.95
N TYR A 827 0.66 1.02 9.57
CA TYR A 827 -0.59 1.44 8.97
C TYR A 827 -0.34 2.15 7.64
N LEU A 828 -1.36 2.18 6.78
CA LEU A 828 -1.41 2.98 5.56
C LEU A 828 -2.44 4.08 5.72
N VAL A 829 -1.99 5.33 5.56
CA VAL A 829 -2.85 6.51 5.48
C VAL A 829 -3.09 6.81 4.01
N ILE A 830 -4.34 6.65 3.57
CA ILE A 830 -4.76 6.80 2.18
C ILE A 830 -5.60 8.07 2.06
N VAL A 831 -5.23 8.96 1.14
CA VAL A 831 -5.94 10.21 0.87
C VAL A 831 -6.30 10.27 -0.61
N GLY A 832 -7.56 10.51 -0.94
CA GLY A 832 -7.99 10.61 -2.34
C GLY A 832 -9.49 10.51 -2.58
N LYS A 833 -9.90 10.59 -3.84
CA LYS A 833 -11.30 10.54 -4.29
C LYS A 833 -11.43 9.58 -5.46
N GLY A 834 -12.34 8.61 -5.35
CA GLY A 834 -12.54 7.60 -6.41
C GLY A 834 -11.28 6.79 -6.70
N THR A 835 -10.82 6.83 -7.94
CA THR A 835 -9.62 6.11 -8.43
C THR A 835 -8.31 6.84 -8.19
N GLU A 836 -8.32 8.14 -7.82
CA GLU A 836 -7.12 8.91 -7.51
C GLU A 836 -6.84 8.85 -6.01
N GLN A 837 -5.83 8.07 -5.61
CA GLN A 837 -5.46 7.88 -4.20
C GLN A 837 -3.94 7.94 -4.00
N ARG A 838 -3.52 8.51 -2.87
CA ARG A 838 -2.13 8.48 -2.40
C ARG A 838 -2.06 7.77 -1.06
N ALA A 839 -1.09 6.87 -0.91
CA ALA A 839 -0.89 6.10 0.32
C ALA A 839 0.45 6.48 0.99
N TYR A 840 0.40 6.67 2.30
CA TYR A 840 1.54 7.02 3.14
C TYR A 840 1.69 5.97 4.23
N LYS A 841 2.94 5.56 4.49
CA LYS A 841 3.24 4.62 5.57
C LYS A 841 3.29 5.34 6.90
N LEU A 842 2.51 4.86 7.87
CA LEU A 842 2.56 5.28 9.27
C LEU A 842 3.12 4.12 10.11
N ILE A 843 4.12 4.39 10.94
CA ILE A 843 4.63 3.44 11.92
C ILE A 843 4.31 4.02 13.30
N LYS A 844 3.48 3.31 14.06
CA LYS A 844 3.24 3.62 15.47
C LYS A 844 4.11 2.70 16.30
N GLU A 845 5.11 3.28 16.96
CA GLU A 845 6.02 2.57 17.88
C GLU A 845 5.39 2.45 19.26
#